data_AF-A0AAW0BWU4-F1
#
_entry.id   AF-A0AAW0BWU4-F1
#
_cell.length_a   1.000
_cell.length_b   1.000
_cell.length_c   1.000
_cell.angle_alpha   90.00
_cell.angle_beta   90.00
_cell.angle_gamma   90.00
#
_symmetry.space_group_name_H-M   'P 1'
#
loop_
_entity.id
_entity.type
_entity.pdbx_description
1 polymer ?
#
loop_
_entity_poly.entity_id
_entity_poly.type
_entity_poly.pdbx_seq_one_letter_code
_entity_poly.pdbx_strand_id
1 'polypeptide(L)'
;MRVLFALVGAASVLWNVCAQVSVSRLLVENKPAPLGIDVTPRFSWTLSSTASGVSQSSYRITVSSRSAGGTDVWDSGTVSSSKPYLAPYGGPALTSDTTYFWSVSVTTSAGSASASSTFSSGFLKGESDWSPSVWIGKNATLVPAALLTAFNTASWIWAPEPGQTPPNAPAGDVALRLTYTPPSGKTPSSATVLVTADDRFTLYANGALVGSSPTTTDIWRNAQIFRNVDLSASSSSVLFAFKATNLPDVGTGGAGPAGLLFSAQITFTDGSSAIVSSSSSTGWKATSSIPTDFQLPSTSDTSWSAPAVWGTYGVSPWNTQVVVAAPTPTTPPLTTATWIWNTATGGSAAPAGTMAFRRAFTPTSGKNPVSASIVMTADDVFTLWIGGNLIGGAPNETDVWQTAQQFNVQLNSSGNVVFAVLATNRPDVSTGGASPAGFLASINILYSDGSSSALTTDTSWKVNPSPPSGWQAADFNDGSWAAASSEGTYGVGPWNTNVNIQDALGEHPAPLLRGKFSVSKQVTRAHLYYSAGGYATITLNGKPVSDHVLSPGFTKYDTRIQYVVLDVQSLVTQGNNVLSAILGRSHYGVTQGNVWNWNGAPWHGEPVLRAVLSLTYSDGSKDKIVSSGAWKNIEGPTRLDDVFGGENYDARYTIPNWNLPSFDDSAWNFALAGQVPKGALVRARNPPTRVVASLTPVSITQPVPGQYVAAFSRTVAGWVRLTVTGPKGSLVTVHYGEKLNSDGTVIYQDLQHYYANNFQTDRFWLAGTGSAEVFEPQFSYKGYQYIQILGWPGSQPPTPANIIGQVVHDDLTIQAGFTSSSTLLNQLHTASVFTMLNNVHSIPEDCPTFEKNGWSGDAMVSAEMFLTNFDSADLLAKYSEDLRDSRTNGPPAVIAPDSGWGQNNQADTWHSAFILIPAWIYSYRGDTRVLSDNYASMKSYIEFELGRSPNNIASTGLGDWDTPETSPLGGNPPEDSRIPATAFLYHMLDTMSTVATVLGNTADASTFASQAAAVKTAFNNAFLSSSTGYYVGSGDNGYRQSHNLLALAFNLTPNSNTAKVVADSVAADVNARGGHLNTGALSTKQLLPMLTVHGHADTALLLAQQTTYPSWGYWIANGATTMWEHWLLTARSHDHMFLGTFEDWFYKHVLGIQSTSVAFQTVSIAPAYTSASGLTSASGWMLTPFGNLTVAWTNSNRVVSLNVGVPVGVTATISFAAGLRIQEGGKPVSQNSIIAGNATSSAATQQISIGSGRYSFSAR
;
A
#
# COMPACT_ATOMS: atom_id res chain seq x y z
N MET A 1 -5.11 30.71 38.03
CA MET A 1 -5.75 30.90 39.35
C MET A 1 -4.69 31.47 40.30
N ARG A 2 -4.93 32.65 40.89
CA ARG A 2 -4.06 33.32 41.89
C ARG A 2 -4.18 32.60 43.24
N VAL A 3 -3.09 32.37 43.99
CA VAL A 3 -3.10 32.39 45.47
C VAL A 3 -1.75 32.87 46.03
N LEU A 4 -1.87 33.64 47.12
CA LEU A 4 -0.92 34.43 47.90
C LEU A 4 -0.04 33.64 48.89
N PHE A 5 0.94 34.36 49.43
CA PHE A 5 2.04 34.04 50.37
C PHE A 5 1.69 33.80 51.87
N ALA A 6 2.68 33.19 52.58
CA ALA A 6 3.15 33.43 53.97
C ALA A 6 2.38 32.80 55.18
N LEU A 7 2.98 32.32 56.30
CA LEU A 7 4.36 32.17 56.79
C LEU A 7 4.39 31.18 58.02
N VAL A 8 5.43 30.32 58.09
CA VAL A 8 6.33 29.90 59.22
C VAL A 8 5.86 29.11 60.47
N GLY A 9 6.58 28.00 60.75
CA GLY A 9 6.84 27.41 62.07
C GLY A 9 7.84 26.25 61.99
N ALA A 10 9.04 26.40 62.58
CA ALA A 10 10.24 25.61 62.34
C ALA A 10 10.25 24.17 62.90
N ALA A 11 10.77 23.22 62.11
CA ALA A 11 11.37 21.97 62.59
C ALA A 11 12.59 21.61 61.72
N SER A 12 13.68 21.30 62.41
CA SER A 12 15.04 21.10 61.92
C SER A 12 15.21 19.89 60.98
N VAL A 13 15.62 20.20 59.76
CA VAL A 13 16.71 19.57 58.96
C VAL A 13 16.90 18.05 59.14
N LEU A 14 16.11 17.30 58.38
CA LEU A 14 16.61 16.16 57.61
C LEU A 14 16.40 16.53 56.14
N TRP A 15 17.43 17.07 55.50
CA TRP A 15 17.42 17.20 54.04
C TRP A 15 17.54 15.79 53.50
N ASN A 16 16.40 15.15 53.22
CA ASN A 16 16.37 14.11 52.22
C ASN A 16 16.93 14.73 50.94
N VAL A 17 18.12 14.30 50.54
CA VAL A 17 18.70 14.59 49.23
C VAL A 17 17.78 13.90 48.22
N CYS A 18 16.69 14.54 47.83
CA CYS A 18 15.96 14.12 46.65
C CYS A 18 16.94 14.19 45.48
N ALA A 19 17.08 13.10 44.72
CA ALA A 19 17.90 13.08 43.52
C ALA A 19 17.47 14.24 42.60
N GLN A 20 18.41 15.13 42.25
CA GLN A 20 18.16 16.27 41.36
C GLN A 20 18.04 15.84 39.89
N VAL A 21 18.13 14.54 39.60
CA VAL A 21 18.07 13.95 38.26
C VAL A 21 17.10 12.77 38.25
N SER A 22 16.35 12.63 37.16
CA SER A 22 15.48 11.47 36.90
C SER A 22 15.74 10.89 35.51
N VAL A 23 15.54 9.57 35.39
CA VAL A 23 15.60 8.83 34.13
C VAL A 23 14.17 8.52 33.67
N SER A 24 13.87 8.78 32.41
CA SER A 24 12.56 8.52 31.80
C SER A 24 12.69 8.06 30.34
N ARG A 25 11.56 7.73 29.71
CA ARG A 25 11.49 7.33 28.28
C ARG A 25 12.50 6.24 27.94
N LEU A 26 12.38 5.12 28.65
CA LEU A 26 13.19 3.93 28.42
C LEU A 26 12.77 3.23 27.13
N LEU A 27 13.69 3.15 26.17
CA LEU A 27 13.44 2.61 24.84
C LEU A 27 14.41 1.47 24.53
N VAL A 28 13.93 0.50 23.77
CA VAL A 28 14.74 -0.52 23.11
C VAL A 28 14.47 -0.40 21.62
N GLU A 29 15.52 -0.25 20.80
CA GLU A 29 15.38 0.07 19.37
C GLU A 29 14.40 1.23 19.14
N ASN A 30 14.57 2.31 19.91
CA ASN A 30 13.74 3.53 19.91
C ASN A 30 12.24 3.35 20.23
N LYS A 31 11.80 2.17 20.66
CA LYS A 31 10.41 1.90 21.02
C LYS A 31 10.24 1.64 22.52
N PRO A 32 9.11 2.06 23.14
CA PRO A 32 8.81 1.73 24.52
C PRO A 32 8.33 0.28 24.64
N ALA A 33 8.94 -0.48 25.55
CA ALA A 33 8.58 -1.88 25.84
C ALA A 33 8.25 -2.76 24.61
N PRO A 34 9.11 -2.77 23.57
CA PRO A 34 8.74 -3.34 22.28
C PRO A 34 8.62 -4.86 22.32
N LEU A 35 7.72 -5.38 21.50
CA LEU A 35 7.58 -6.79 21.21
C LEU A 35 8.33 -7.16 19.92
N GLY A 36 8.92 -8.35 19.91
CA GLY A 36 9.44 -8.95 18.70
C GLY A 36 10.81 -8.46 18.23
N ILE A 37 11.67 -7.92 19.11
CA ILE A 37 13.01 -7.45 18.72
C ILE A 37 13.83 -8.63 18.13
N ASP A 38 14.16 -8.55 16.85
CA ASP A 38 14.86 -9.59 16.09
C ASP A 38 16.31 -9.22 15.69
N VAL A 39 16.77 -8.06 16.17
CA VAL A 39 18.15 -7.57 16.05
C VAL A 39 18.84 -7.53 17.41
N THR A 40 20.15 -7.32 17.43
CA THR A 40 20.87 -7.03 18.68
C THR A 40 20.32 -5.74 19.31
N PRO A 41 19.70 -5.79 20.50
CA PRO A 41 19.00 -4.63 21.02
C PRO A 41 19.93 -3.46 21.36
N ARG A 42 19.42 -2.25 21.22
CA ARG A 42 20.06 -1.01 21.69
C ARG A 42 19.13 -0.26 22.62
N PHE A 43 19.67 0.22 23.72
CA PHE A 43 18.94 0.86 24.81
C PHE A 43 19.08 2.37 24.77
N SER A 44 17.98 3.09 24.96
CA SER A 44 17.97 4.55 25.08
C SER A 44 17.15 5.01 26.28
N TRP A 45 17.47 6.17 26.81
CA TRP A 45 16.78 6.83 27.91
C TRP A 45 16.90 8.35 27.77
N THR A 46 16.07 9.07 28.50
CA THR A 46 16.14 10.53 28.62
C THR A 46 16.41 10.91 30.07
N LEU A 47 17.12 12.02 30.26
CA LEU A 47 17.46 12.56 31.56
C LEU A 47 16.83 13.93 31.74
N SER A 48 16.30 14.19 32.93
CA SER A 48 15.81 15.52 33.32
C SER A 48 16.40 15.93 34.66
N SER A 49 16.69 17.23 34.80
CA SER A 49 17.20 17.81 36.04
C SER A 49 16.63 19.20 36.27
N THR A 50 16.54 19.61 37.54
CA THR A 50 16.27 21.00 37.93
C THR A 50 17.54 21.85 38.00
N ALA A 51 18.73 21.22 38.03
CA ALA A 51 20.01 21.90 37.97
C ALA A 51 20.41 22.20 36.52
N SER A 52 21.19 23.26 36.33
CA SER A 52 21.79 23.62 35.04
C SER A 52 23.18 23.01 34.87
N GLY A 53 23.61 22.81 33.63
CA GLY A 53 24.94 22.28 33.31
C GLY A 53 25.11 20.79 33.63
N VAL A 54 24.02 20.04 33.75
CA VAL A 54 24.05 18.61 34.06
C VAL A 54 24.46 17.80 32.84
N SER A 55 25.39 16.86 33.07
CA SER A 55 25.89 15.90 32.08
C SER A 55 25.99 14.50 32.69
N GLN A 56 25.76 13.48 31.87
CA GLN A 56 26.01 12.08 32.23
C GLN A 56 27.50 11.77 32.09
N SER A 57 28.06 11.05 33.07
CA SER A 57 29.44 10.54 33.01
C SER A 57 29.50 9.05 32.71
N SER A 58 28.53 8.28 33.20
CA SER A 58 28.49 6.83 33.02
C SER A 58 27.09 6.24 33.15
N TYR A 59 26.93 5.02 32.66
CA TYR A 59 25.75 4.19 32.87
C TYR A 59 26.11 2.74 33.22
N ARG A 60 25.16 1.99 33.78
CA ARG A 60 25.18 0.52 33.89
C ARG A 60 23.82 -0.02 33.49
N ILE A 61 23.80 -0.95 32.53
CA ILE A 61 22.61 -1.67 32.08
C ILE A 61 22.67 -3.09 32.63
N THR A 62 21.57 -3.54 33.22
CA THR A 62 21.38 -4.95 33.58
C THR A 62 20.20 -5.52 32.81
N VAL A 63 20.28 -6.79 32.42
CA VAL A 63 19.23 -7.53 31.70
C VAL A 63 19.00 -8.86 32.41
N SER A 64 17.74 -9.21 32.58
CA SER A 64 17.25 -10.39 33.28
C SER A 64 16.10 -11.04 32.53
N SER A 65 16.02 -12.37 32.59
CA SER A 65 14.86 -13.12 32.11
C SER A 65 13.77 -13.31 33.18
N ARG A 66 14.03 -12.85 34.42
CA ARG A 66 13.23 -13.18 35.61
C ARG A 66 12.59 -11.97 36.25
N SER A 67 13.31 -10.86 36.39
CA SER A 67 12.83 -9.68 37.12
C SER A 67 13.62 -8.40 36.81
N ALA A 68 13.00 -7.24 36.99
CA ALA A 68 13.71 -5.96 36.96
C ALA A 68 14.87 -5.91 37.96
N GLY A 69 15.99 -5.29 37.56
CA GLY A 69 17.22 -5.21 38.37
C GLY A 69 18.06 -6.50 38.43
N GLY A 70 17.57 -7.63 37.90
CA GLY A 70 18.34 -8.86 37.80
C GLY A 70 19.48 -8.78 36.76
N THR A 71 20.45 -9.69 36.88
CA THR A 71 21.66 -9.75 36.03
C THR A 71 21.91 -11.15 35.46
N ASP A 72 20.92 -12.05 35.48
CA ASP A 72 21.08 -13.44 35.04
C ASP A 72 21.34 -13.59 33.53
N VAL A 73 21.05 -12.55 32.73
CA VAL A 73 21.31 -12.55 31.28
C VAL A 73 22.53 -11.69 30.95
N TRP A 74 22.57 -10.44 31.40
CA TRP A 74 23.68 -9.53 31.11
C TRP A 74 23.81 -8.41 32.14
N ASP A 75 25.04 -7.94 32.31
CA ASP A 75 25.40 -6.76 33.08
C ASP A 75 26.54 -6.05 32.33
N SER A 76 26.32 -4.80 31.93
CA SER A 76 27.34 -4.04 31.20
C SER A 76 28.53 -3.65 32.07
N GLY A 77 28.42 -3.79 33.40
CA GLY A 77 29.27 -3.04 34.32
C GLY A 77 29.07 -1.53 34.18
N THR A 78 29.94 -0.74 34.81
CA THR A 78 29.91 0.71 34.62
C THR A 78 30.61 1.07 33.32
N VAL A 79 29.88 1.67 32.38
CA VAL A 79 30.38 2.14 31.09
C VAL A 79 30.51 3.66 31.14
N SER A 80 31.72 4.17 30.92
CA SER A 80 31.97 5.61 30.77
C SER A 80 31.39 6.10 29.44
N SER A 81 30.34 6.90 29.50
CA SER A 81 29.68 7.46 28.31
C SER A 81 28.76 8.62 28.70
N SER A 82 28.79 9.68 27.90
CA SER A 82 27.86 10.80 27.99
C SER A 82 26.59 10.62 27.15
N LYS A 83 26.52 9.58 26.32
CA LYS A 83 25.39 9.31 25.42
C LYS A 83 24.29 8.54 26.17
N PRO A 84 23.04 9.03 26.20
CA PRO A 84 21.91 8.34 26.81
C PRO A 84 21.11 7.50 25.80
N TYR A 85 21.59 7.33 24.56
CA TYR A 85 20.85 6.66 23.49
C TYR A 85 21.68 5.60 22.78
N LEU A 86 20.98 4.62 22.21
CA LEU A 86 21.50 3.53 21.38
C LEU A 86 22.69 2.76 22.00
N ALA A 87 22.70 2.63 23.33
CA ALA A 87 23.69 1.83 24.05
C ALA A 87 23.54 0.35 23.65
N PRO A 88 24.57 -0.29 23.06
CA PRO A 88 24.44 -1.63 22.50
C PRO A 88 24.34 -2.70 23.59
N TYR A 89 23.49 -3.69 23.37
CA TYR A 89 23.52 -4.94 24.12
C TYR A 89 24.82 -5.70 23.85
N GLY A 90 25.58 -6.00 24.90
CA GLY A 90 26.85 -6.73 24.83
C GLY A 90 26.82 -8.10 25.52
N GLY A 91 25.63 -8.64 25.78
CA GLY A 91 25.46 -9.92 26.47
C GLY A 91 25.42 -11.13 25.52
N PRO A 92 25.17 -12.33 26.08
CA PRO A 92 24.99 -13.56 25.29
C PRO A 92 23.83 -13.46 24.29
N ALA A 93 23.84 -14.31 23.26
CA ALA A 93 22.75 -14.38 22.29
C ALA A 93 21.39 -14.58 22.99
N LEU A 94 20.40 -13.77 22.60
CA LEU A 94 19.06 -13.85 23.16
C LEU A 94 18.33 -15.10 22.64
N THR A 95 17.39 -15.60 23.44
CA THR A 95 16.46 -16.66 23.05
C THR A 95 15.22 -16.06 22.40
N SER A 96 14.68 -16.69 21.35
CA SER A 96 13.44 -16.30 20.67
C SER A 96 12.23 -16.26 21.62
N ASP A 97 11.25 -15.40 21.32
CA ASP A 97 9.99 -15.26 22.06
C ASP A 97 10.17 -15.26 23.60
N THR A 98 11.11 -14.44 24.06
CA THR A 98 11.46 -14.32 25.48
C THR A 98 11.34 -12.87 25.91
N THR A 99 10.64 -12.66 27.02
CA THR A 99 10.54 -11.34 27.64
C THR A 99 11.74 -11.12 28.56
N TYR A 100 12.42 -10.00 28.37
CA TYR A 100 13.54 -9.56 29.17
C TYR A 100 13.17 -8.30 29.94
N PHE A 101 13.57 -8.25 31.20
CA PHE A 101 13.56 -7.06 32.03
C PHE A 101 14.92 -6.42 31.94
N TRP A 102 14.97 -5.10 31.78
CA TRP A 102 16.22 -4.37 31.80
C TRP A 102 16.14 -3.18 32.75
N SER A 103 17.29 -2.75 33.25
CA SER A 103 17.40 -1.58 34.12
C SER A 103 18.63 -0.78 33.72
N VAL A 104 18.51 0.54 33.75
CA VAL A 104 19.64 1.45 33.57
C VAL A 104 19.84 2.24 34.85
N SER A 105 21.08 2.30 35.31
CA SER A 105 21.55 3.21 36.36
C SER A 105 22.53 4.19 35.75
N VAL A 106 22.33 5.49 35.95
CA VAL A 106 23.18 6.55 35.40
C VAL A 106 23.87 7.32 36.53
N THR A 107 25.08 7.80 36.27
CA THR A 107 25.77 8.78 37.11
C THR A 107 25.92 10.07 36.32
N THR A 108 25.55 11.19 36.95
CA THR A 108 25.62 12.54 36.39
C THR A 108 26.34 13.50 37.34
N SER A 109 26.65 14.70 36.86
CA SER A 109 27.20 15.77 37.71
C SER A 109 26.25 16.25 38.81
N ALA A 110 24.95 15.91 38.76
CA ALA A 110 23.93 16.28 39.75
C ALA A 110 23.38 15.06 40.54
N GLY A 111 24.09 13.93 40.51
CA GLY A 111 23.75 12.71 41.24
C GLY A 111 23.45 11.52 40.33
N SER A 112 22.95 10.44 40.92
CA SER A 112 22.63 9.19 40.22
C SER A 112 21.13 8.93 40.20
N ALA A 113 20.68 8.23 39.16
CA ALA A 113 19.28 7.84 38.98
C ALA A 113 19.18 6.48 38.27
N SER A 114 18.06 5.78 38.44
CA SER A 114 17.84 4.49 37.79
C SER A 114 16.38 4.29 37.41
N ALA A 115 16.13 3.52 36.35
CA ALA A 115 14.79 3.11 35.95
C ALA A 115 14.84 1.74 35.26
N SER A 116 13.69 1.07 35.18
CA SER A 116 13.56 -0.27 34.60
C SER A 116 12.42 -0.34 33.59
N SER A 117 12.56 -1.20 32.59
CA SER A 117 11.54 -1.47 31.57
C SER A 117 11.71 -2.90 31.06
N THR A 118 10.95 -3.28 30.03
CA THR A 118 10.99 -4.61 29.43
C THR A 118 11.19 -4.51 27.92
N PHE A 119 11.48 -5.63 27.28
CA PHE A 119 11.29 -5.87 25.85
C PHE A 119 11.10 -7.37 25.63
N SER A 120 10.53 -7.77 24.50
CA SER A 120 10.47 -9.18 24.11
C SER A 120 11.23 -9.40 22.81
N SER A 121 12.01 -10.48 22.74
CA SER A 121 12.64 -10.91 21.49
C SER A 121 11.61 -11.46 20.50
N GLY A 122 11.93 -11.32 19.21
CA GLY A 122 11.18 -11.90 18.10
C GLY A 122 11.56 -13.35 17.84
N PHE A 123 11.41 -13.74 16.58
CA PHE A 123 11.94 -15.00 16.08
C PHE A 123 13.36 -14.79 15.58
N LEU A 124 14.35 -15.30 16.32
CA LEU A 124 15.78 -15.12 16.09
C LEU A 124 16.42 -16.25 15.29
N LYS A 125 15.71 -17.38 15.13
CA LYS A 125 16.21 -18.59 14.46
C LYS A 125 15.59 -18.80 13.06
N GLY A 126 15.05 -17.73 12.48
CA GLY A 126 14.43 -17.73 11.15
C GLY A 126 13.33 -18.78 11.01
N GLU A 127 13.37 -19.53 9.92
CA GLU A 127 12.35 -20.53 9.56
C GLU A 127 12.09 -21.59 10.65
N SER A 128 13.09 -21.91 11.48
CA SER A 128 12.91 -22.88 12.57
C SER A 128 11.97 -22.39 13.68
N ASP A 129 11.87 -21.08 13.91
CA ASP A 129 10.92 -20.52 14.88
C ASP A 129 9.49 -20.50 14.33
N TRP A 130 9.35 -20.36 13.02
CA TRP A 130 8.07 -20.42 12.30
C TRP A 130 7.55 -21.86 12.16
N SER A 131 8.42 -22.85 12.05
CA SER A 131 8.03 -24.25 11.89
C SER A 131 7.19 -24.76 13.10
N PRO A 132 6.14 -25.59 12.86
CA PRO A 132 5.69 -26.14 11.58
C PRO A 132 4.57 -25.31 10.90
N SER A 133 4.49 -24.00 11.15
CA SER A 133 3.48 -23.17 10.48
C SER A 133 3.68 -23.16 8.95
N VAL A 134 2.58 -23.07 8.21
CA VAL A 134 2.57 -22.96 6.74
C VAL A 134 1.78 -21.74 6.31
N TRP A 135 2.03 -21.28 5.09
CA TRP A 135 1.21 -20.26 4.44
C TRP A 135 -0.18 -20.81 4.08
N ILE A 136 -1.22 -20.04 4.34
CA ILE A 136 -2.63 -20.38 4.10
C ILE A 136 -3.35 -19.26 3.33
N GLY A 137 -4.29 -19.59 2.46
CA GLY A 137 -5.03 -18.65 1.60
C GLY A 137 -6.22 -19.30 0.88
N LYS A 138 -6.83 -18.58 -0.09
CA LYS A 138 -7.99 -19.03 -0.88
C LYS A 138 -7.66 -20.18 -1.82
N ASN A 139 -6.49 -20.10 -2.48
CA ASN A 139 -6.12 -21.04 -3.53
C ASN A 139 -5.37 -22.25 -2.98
N ALA A 140 -6.13 -23.30 -2.67
CA ALA A 140 -5.62 -24.66 -2.77
C ALA A 140 -5.56 -25.07 -4.25
N THR A 141 -4.59 -24.53 -5.00
CA THR A 141 -4.21 -25.10 -6.31
C THR A 141 -3.45 -26.41 -6.18
N LEU A 142 -3.29 -26.94 -4.96
CA LEU A 142 -2.92 -28.32 -4.79
C LEU A 142 -4.13 -29.18 -5.14
N VAL A 143 -4.21 -29.58 -6.41
CA VAL A 143 -4.54 -30.98 -6.67
C VAL A 143 -3.74 -31.78 -5.64
N PRO A 144 -4.39 -32.54 -4.74
CA PRO A 144 -3.68 -33.31 -3.73
C PRO A 144 -2.52 -34.04 -4.40
N ALA A 145 -1.29 -33.91 -3.88
CA ALA A 145 -0.09 -34.35 -4.62
C ALA A 145 -0.22 -35.81 -5.09
N ALA A 146 -0.80 -36.67 -4.25
CA ALA A 146 -1.09 -38.06 -4.59
C ALA A 146 -2.11 -38.21 -5.75
N LEU A 147 -3.11 -37.34 -5.82
CA LEU A 147 -4.09 -37.30 -6.91
C LEU A 147 -3.46 -36.82 -8.23
N LEU A 148 -2.57 -35.82 -8.17
CA LEU A 148 -1.83 -35.32 -9.33
C LEU A 148 -0.82 -36.36 -9.83
N THR A 149 -0.09 -37.02 -8.92
CA THR A 149 0.78 -38.14 -9.25
C THR A 149 0.00 -39.24 -9.94
N ALA A 150 -1.16 -39.63 -9.40
CA ALA A 150 -2.01 -40.64 -10.01
C ALA A 150 -2.50 -40.25 -11.40
N PHE A 151 -2.85 -38.97 -11.61
CA PHE A 151 -3.25 -38.44 -12.91
C PHE A 151 -2.10 -38.46 -13.93
N ASN A 152 -0.90 -38.03 -13.52
CA ASN A 152 0.30 -38.01 -14.35
C ASN A 152 0.87 -39.42 -14.64
N THR A 153 0.36 -40.45 -13.96
CA THR A 153 0.65 -41.87 -14.24
C THR A 153 -0.57 -42.62 -14.79
N ALA A 154 -1.67 -41.90 -15.07
CA ALA A 154 -2.90 -42.46 -15.59
C ALA A 154 -2.75 -42.85 -17.08
N SER A 155 -3.71 -43.63 -17.58
CA SER A 155 -3.72 -44.11 -18.96
C SER A 155 -4.91 -43.52 -19.71
N TRP A 156 -4.68 -43.10 -20.96
CA TRP A 156 -5.75 -42.79 -21.89
C TRP A 156 -6.46 -44.10 -22.25
N ILE A 157 -7.75 -44.17 -21.90
CA ILE A 157 -8.58 -45.35 -22.10
C ILE A 157 -9.75 -45.03 -23.04
N TRP A 158 -10.12 -45.99 -23.88
CA TRP A 158 -11.26 -45.86 -24.78
C TRP A 158 -11.99 -47.20 -24.98
N ALA A 159 -13.20 -47.18 -25.54
CA ALA A 159 -13.89 -48.41 -25.90
C ALA A 159 -13.11 -49.17 -27.00
N PRO A 160 -13.05 -50.51 -26.98
CA PRO A 160 -12.43 -51.28 -28.05
C PRO A 160 -13.18 -51.08 -29.38
N GLU A 161 -12.48 -50.58 -30.40
CA GLU A 161 -13.05 -50.33 -31.74
C GLU A 161 -12.49 -51.35 -32.75
N PRO A 162 -13.32 -52.28 -33.27
CA PRO A 162 -12.87 -53.28 -34.24
C PRO A 162 -12.28 -52.66 -35.51
N GLY A 163 -11.05 -53.03 -35.86
CA GLY A 163 -10.39 -52.58 -37.08
C GLY A 163 -9.71 -51.21 -36.99
N GLN A 164 -9.68 -50.58 -35.81
CA GLN A 164 -8.93 -49.35 -35.56
C GLN A 164 -7.62 -49.62 -34.82
N THR A 165 -6.59 -48.85 -35.14
CA THR A 165 -5.31 -48.88 -34.43
C THR A 165 -5.28 -47.74 -33.41
N PRO A 166 -5.09 -48.03 -32.11
CA PRO A 166 -4.87 -46.99 -31.10
C PRO A 166 -3.76 -46.01 -31.55
N PRO A 167 -3.93 -44.71 -31.34
CA PRO A 167 -4.96 -44.06 -30.54
C PRO A 167 -6.19 -43.59 -31.34
N ASN A 168 -6.38 -43.99 -32.60
CA ASN A 168 -7.43 -43.39 -33.44
C ASN A 168 -8.78 -44.12 -33.30
N ALA A 169 -9.86 -43.37 -33.09
CA ALA A 169 -11.25 -43.85 -33.09
C ALA A 169 -12.07 -43.11 -34.16
N PRO A 170 -13.17 -43.70 -34.66
CA PRO A 170 -14.17 -42.93 -35.41
C PRO A 170 -14.79 -41.83 -34.53
N ALA A 171 -15.37 -40.81 -35.17
CA ALA A 171 -16.17 -39.80 -34.47
C ALA A 171 -17.43 -40.46 -33.88
N GLY A 172 -17.72 -40.19 -32.61
CA GLY A 172 -18.83 -40.82 -31.92
C GLY A 172 -18.71 -40.80 -30.40
N ASP A 173 -19.78 -41.25 -29.74
CA ASP A 173 -19.86 -41.34 -28.29
C ASP A 173 -19.53 -42.75 -27.80
N VAL A 174 -18.83 -42.84 -26.68
CA VAL A 174 -18.67 -44.08 -25.90
C VAL A 174 -19.08 -43.85 -24.45
N ALA A 175 -19.58 -44.89 -23.80
CA ALA A 175 -19.79 -44.88 -22.36
C ALA A 175 -18.69 -45.66 -21.65
N LEU A 176 -18.10 -45.08 -20.60
CA LEU A 176 -17.16 -45.74 -19.70
C LEU A 176 -17.71 -45.72 -18.27
N ARG A 177 -17.54 -46.82 -17.53
CA ARG A 177 -17.94 -46.96 -16.12
C ARG A 177 -16.78 -47.49 -15.30
N LEU A 178 -16.58 -46.92 -14.11
CA LEU A 178 -15.68 -47.41 -13.08
C LEU A 178 -16.48 -47.66 -11.80
N THR A 179 -16.56 -48.91 -11.38
CA THR A 179 -17.13 -49.26 -10.07
C THR A 179 -16.02 -49.53 -9.07
N TYR A 180 -15.95 -48.72 -8.01
CA TYR A 180 -15.03 -48.87 -6.89
C TYR A 180 -15.74 -49.43 -5.66
N THR A 181 -15.14 -50.43 -5.01
CA THR A 181 -15.65 -51.00 -3.75
C THR A 181 -14.78 -50.49 -2.59
N PRO A 182 -15.35 -49.74 -1.63
CA PRO A 182 -14.63 -49.27 -0.44
C PRO A 182 -14.06 -50.42 0.41
N PRO A 183 -12.94 -50.24 1.12
CA PRO A 183 -12.47 -51.20 2.11
C PRO A 183 -13.50 -51.43 3.23
N SER A 184 -13.51 -52.61 3.83
CA SER A 184 -14.44 -52.96 4.92
C SER A 184 -14.41 -51.90 6.04
N GLY A 185 -15.58 -51.41 6.45
CA GLY A 185 -15.74 -50.38 7.48
C GLY A 185 -15.51 -48.94 7.02
N LYS A 186 -15.19 -48.69 5.74
CA LYS A 186 -15.02 -47.34 5.19
C LYS A 186 -16.28 -46.93 4.42
N THR A 187 -16.86 -45.78 4.80
CA THR A 187 -18.02 -45.21 4.09
C THR A 187 -17.57 -44.01 3.25
N PRO A 188 -17.73 -44.04 1.91
CA PRO A 188 -17.44 -42.89 1.05
C PRO A 188 -18.30 -41.68 1.43
N SER A 189 -17.68 -40.50 1.44
CA SER A 189 -18.38 -39.24 1.73
C SER A 189 -18.35 -38.29 0.53
N SER A 190 -17.16 -38.08 -0.04
CA SER A 190 -16.97 -37.21 -1.19
C SER A 190 -15.79 -37.66 -2.05
N ALA A 191 -15.65 -37.11 -3.25
CA ALA A 191 -14.44 -37.23 -4.04
C ALA A 191 -13.93 -35.89 -4.61
N THR A 192 -12.64 -35.83 -4.88
CA THR A 192 -12.04 -34.87 -5.81
C THR A 192 -11.61 -35.61 -7.06
N VAL A 193 -12.09 -35.18 -8.23
CA VAL A 193 -11.90 -35.83 -9.52
C VAL A 193 -11.09 -34.93 -10.44
N LEU A 194 -10.05 -35.46 -11.09
CA LEU A 194 -9.47 -34.89 -12.30
C LEU A 194 -9.84 -35.73 -13.51
N VAL A 195 -10.24 -35.06 -14.57
CA VAL A 195 -10.62 -35.73 -15.81
C VAL A 195 -10.37 -34.85 -17.02
N THR A 196 -9.92 -35.46 -18.11
CA THR A 196 -9.94 -34.89 -19.46
C THR A 196 -10.32 -35.98 -20.46
N ALA A 197 -10.77 -35.58 -21.64
CA ALA A 197 -11.02 -36.50 -22.73
C ALA A 197 -10.64 -35.86 -24.07
N ASP A 198 -10.18 -36.69 -25.00
CA ASP A 198 -9.99 -36.37 -26.41
C ASP A 198 -11.20 -36.94 -27.18
N ASP A 199 -12.20 -36.13 -27.54
CA ASP A 199 -12.29 -34.66 -27.41
C ASP A 199 -13.08 -34.17 -26.20
N ARG A 200 -14.12 -34.87 -25.75
CA ARG A 200 -15.07 -34.34 -24.74
C ARG A 200 -15.55 -35.40 -23.78
N PHE A 201 -16.02 -34.98 -22.60
CA PHE A 201 -16.67 -35.88 -21.64
C PHE A 201 -17.86 -35.24 -20.90
N THR A 202 -18.74 -36.09 -20.39
CA THR A 202 -19.73 -35.81 -19.33
C THR A 202 -19.53 -36.83 -18.22
N LEU A 203 -19.38 -36.38 -16.97
CA LEU A 203 -19.12 -37.20 -15.80
C LEU A 203 -20.34 -37.26 -14.88
N TYR A 204 -20.63 -38.47 -14.39
CA TYR A 204 -21.62 -38.77 -13.37
C TYR A 204 -20.98 -39.54 -12.21
N ALA A 205 -21.47 -39.34 -10.99
CA ALA A 205 -21.12 -40.11 -9.80
C ALA A 205 -22.39 -40.65 -9.16
N ASN A 206 -22.48 -41.98 -8.97
CA ASN A 206 -23.65 -42.67 -8.44
C ASN A 206 -24.98 -42.27 -9.13
N GLY A 207 -24.95 -41.98 -10.43
CA GLY A 207 -26.10 -41.53 -11.21
C GLY A 207 -26.36 -40.02 -11.21
N ALA A 208 -25.75 -39.25 -10.31
CA ALA A 208 -25.85 -37.79 -10.27
C ALA A 208 -24.85 -37.15 -11.25
N LEU A 209 -25.29 -36.12 -11.98
CA LEU A 209 -24.41 -35.34 -12.86
C LEU A 209 -23.38 -34.57 -12.03
N VAL A 210 -22.10 -34.72 -12.38
CA VAL A 210 -20.99 -33.98 -11.74
C VAL A 210 -20.57 -32.79 -12.60
N GLY A 211 -20.44 -32.99 -13.92
CA GLY A 211 -20.06 -31.93 -14.86
C GLY A 211 -19.62 -32.45 -16.23
N SER A 212 -19.20 -31.56 -17.11
CA SER A 212 -18.77 -31.88 -18.50
C SER A 212 -17.59 -31.03 -18.93
N SER A 213 -16.86 -31.48 -19.96
CA SER A 213 -15.82 -30.68 -20.61
C SER A 213 -16.43 -29.50 -21.39
N PRO A 214 -15.73 -28.34 -21.45
CA PRO A 214 -16.05 -27.28 -22.41
C PRO A 214 -16.09 -27.75 -23.87
N THR A 215 -16.77 -26.98 -24.74
CA THR A 215 -16.93 -27.33 -26.18
C THR A 215 -15.87 -26.69 -27.08
N THR A 216 -14.78 -26.17 -26.52
CA THR A 216 -13.67 -25.57 -27.28
C THR A 216 -12.82 -26.62 -27.97
N THR A 217 -12.14 -26.25 -29.06
CA THR A 217 -11.15 -27.11 -29.75
C THR A 217 -10.00 -27.47 -28.81
N ASP A 218 -9.45 -28.69 -28.93
CA ASP A 218 -8.31 -29.18 -28.14
C ASP A 218 -8.53 -29.12 -26.61
N ILE A 219 -9.78 -29.25 -26.14
CA ILE A 219 -10.09 -29.19 -24.72
C ILE A 219 -9.42 -30.31 -23.92
N TRP A 220 -9.02 -31.40 -24.56
CA TRP A 220 -8.25 -32.49 -23.96
C TRP A 220 -6.95 -32.01 -23.29
N ARG A 221 -6.37 -30.88 -23.76
CA ARG A 221 -5.18 -30.23 -23.18
C ARG A 221 -5.45 -29.56 -21.83
N ASN A 222 -6.70 -29.41 -21.42
CA ASN A 222 -7.07 -28.75 -20.16
C ASN A 222 -7.90 -29.71 -19.29
N ALA A 223 -7.24 -30.39 -18.36
CA ALA A 223 -7.93 -31.26 -17.40
C ALA A 223 -8.83 -30.45 -16.47
N GLN A 224 -10.04 -30.96 -16.29
CA GLN A 224 -11.06 -30.39 -15.42
C GLN A 224 -10.97 -31.01 -14.02
N ILE A 225 -11.16 -30.20 -12.99
CA ILE A 225 -11.20 -30.66 -11.59
C ILE A 225 -12.58 -30.44 -10.97
N PHE A 226 -13.18 -31.52 -10.47
CA PHE A 226 -14.44 -31.50 -9.72
C PHE A 226 -14.16 -31.81 -8.26
N ARG A 227 -14.43 -30.86 -7.36
CA ARG A 227 -14.20 -31.00 -5.92
C ARG A 227 -15.51 -31.29 -5.19
N ASN A 228 -15.41 -31.94 -4.03
CA ASN A 228 -16.56 -32.26 -3.18
C ASN A 228 -17.70 -32.99 -3.93
N VAL A 229 -17.35 -33.87 -4.87
CA VAL A 229 -18.33 -34.72 -5.57
C VAL A 229 -19.00 -35.58 -4.51
N ASP A 230 -20.30 -35.40 -4.30
CA ASP A 230 -21.05 -36.13 -3.27
C ASP A 230 -21.13 -37.62 -3.61
N LEU A 231 -20.67 -38.45 -2.69
CA LEU A 231 -20.71 -39.92 -2.82
C LEU A 231 -21.64 -40.57 -1.78
N SER A 232 -22.31 -39.78 -0.94
CA SER A 232 -23.10 -40.26 0.20
C SER A 232 -24.33 -41.09 -0.19
N ALA A 233 -24.76 -41.02 -1.45
CA ALA A 233 -25.87 -41.81 -1.98
C ALA A 233 -25.64 -43.33 -1.96
N SER A 234 -24.41 -43.82 -1.75
CA SER A 234 -24.09 -45.24 -1.67
C SER A 234 -22.94 -45.53 -0.70
N SER A 235 -23.17 -46.43 0.26
CA SER A 235 -22.15 -46.84 1.24
C SER A 235 -21.37 -48.09 0.83
N SER A 236 -21.86 -48.86 -0.15
CA SER A 236 -21.28 -50.16 -0.55
C SER A 236 -20.41 -50.12 -1.81
N SER A 237 -20.60 -49.12 -2.66
CA SER A 237 -19.83 -48.94 -3.90
C SER A 237 -19.92 -47.51 -4.41
N VAL A 238 -18.91 -47.08 -5.17
CA VAL A 238 -18.88 -45.80 -5.87
C VAL A 238 -18.84 -46.06 -7.37
N LEU A 239 -19.81 -45.54 -8.11
CA LEU A 239 -19.83 -45.59 -9.57
C LEU A 239 -19.42 -44.23 -10.14
N PHE A 240 -18.35 -44.19 -10.93
CA PHE A 240 -18.08 -43.08 -11.85
C PHE A 240 -18.49 -43.52 -13.26
N ALA A 241 -19.33 -42.74 -13.93
CA ALA A 241 -19.76 -43.01 -15.30
C ALA A 241 -19.45 -41.81 -16.21
N PHE A 242 -18.99 -42.10 -17.41
CA PHE A 242 -18.56 -41.11 -18.39
C PHE A 242 -19.25 -41.36 -19.71
N LYS A 243 -19.78 -40.31 -20.32
CA LYS A 243 -20.01 -40.26 -21.76
C LYS A 243 -18.83 -39.51 -22.36
N ALA A 244 -17.98 -40.18 -23.13
CA ALA A 244 -16.85 -39.55 -23.81
C ALA A 244 -17.12 -39.48 -25.31
N THR A 245 -16.77 -38.37 -25.95
CA THR A 245 -17.07 -38.10 -27.35
C THR A 245 -15.79 -37.80 -28.11
N ASN A 246 -15.57 -38.52 -29.21
CA ASN A 246 -14.54 -38.20 -30.20
C ASN A 246 -15.16 -37.41 -31.36
N LEU A 247 -14.54 -36.31 -31.78
CA LEU A 247 -14.98 -35.52 -32.92
C LEU A 247 -14.21 -35.93 -34.19
N PRO A 248 -14.67 -35.54 -35.39
CA PRO A 248 -13.90 -35.76 -36.61
C PRO A 248 -12.55 -35.04 -36.55
N ASP A 249 -11.48 -35.74 -36.92
CA ASP A 249 -10.12 -35.18 -36.93
C ASP A 249 -10.04 -33.94 -37.84
N VAL A 250 -9.43 -32.86 -37.33
CA VAL A 250 -9.44 -31.54 -37.98
C VAL A 250 -8.63 -31.54 -39.28
N GLY A 251 -7.66 -32.45 -39.45
CA GLY A 251 -6.82 -32.54 -40.65
C GLY A 251 -7.34 -33.50 -41.71
N THR A 252 -7.96 -34.61 -41.29
CA THR A 252 -8.37 -35.72 -42.18
C THR A 252 -9.88 -35.85 -42.35
N GLY A 253 -10.68 -35.22 -41.49
CA GLY A 253 -12.14 -35.35 -41.44
C GLY A 253 -12.64 -36.74 -41.03
N GLY A 254 -11.73 -37.64 -40.63
CA GLY A 254 -11.98 -39.05 -40.36
C GLY A 254 -11.68 -39.43 -38.89
N ALA A 255 -11.25 -40.68 -38.69
CA ALA A 255 -10.87 -41.18 -37.37
C ALA A 255 -9.62 -40.45 -36.85
N GLY A 256 -9.69 -39.93 -35.62
CA GLY A 256 -8.62 -39.21 -34.94
C GLY A 256 -8.35 -39.75 -33.53
N PRO A 257 -7.31 -39.27 -32.84
CA PRO A 257 -6.98 -39.66 -31.48
C PRO A 257 -8.18 -39.54 -30.54
N ALA A 258 -8.48 -40.58 -29.75
CA ALA A 258 -9.54 -40.52 -28.74
C ALA A 258 -9.07 -41.09 -27.40
N GLY A 259 -9.63 -40.62 -26.30
CA GLY A 259 -9.29 -41.19 -24.99
C GLY A 259 -9.92 -40.45 -23.82
N LEU A 260 -10.14 -41.16 -22.71
CA LEU A 260 -10.46 -40.58 -21.41
C LEU A 260 -9.25 -40.74 -20.49
N LEU A 261 -8.84 -39.68 -19.81
CA LEU A 261 -7.81 -39.69 -18.78
C LEU A 261 -8.42 -39.23 -17.45
N PHE A 262 -8.29 -40.02 -16.39
CA PHE A 262 -9.00 -39.80 -15.14
C PHE A 262 -8.20 -40.19 -13.89
N SER A 263 -8.35 -39.43 -12.82
CA SER A 263 -8.05 -39.85 -11.45
C SER A 263 -9.06 -39.27 -10.46
N ALA A 264 -9.32 -39.97 -9.36
CA ALA A 264 -10.13 -39.46 -8.28
C ALA A 264 -9.58 -39.85 -6.92
N GLN A 265 -9.60 -38.92 -5.97
CA GLN A 265 -9.36 -39.16 -4.56
C GLN A 265 -10.71 -39.23 -3.85
N ILE A 266 -11.04 -40.40 -3.33
CA ILE A 266 -12.26 -40.69 -2.58
C ILE A 266 -11.97 -40.51 -1.09
N THR A 267 -12.71 -39.64 -0.43
CA THR A 267 -12.62 -39.36 1.01
C THR A 267 -13.69 -40.12 1.76
N PHE A 268 -13.30 -40.78 2.86
CA PHE A 268 -14.20 -41.53 3.73
C PHE A 268 -14.61 -40.68 4.94
N THR A 269 -15.73 -41.05 5.57
CA THR A 269 -16.29 -40.34 6.74
C THR A 269 -15.36 -40.24 7.95
N ASP A 270 -14.31 -41.06 8.03
CA ASP A 270 -13.29 -41.05 9.08
C ASP A 270 -12.06 -40.19 8.76
N GLY A 271 -12.07 -39.47 7.62
CA GLY A 271 -11.00 -38.60 7.16
C GLY A 271 -9.88 -39.30 6.37
N SER A 272 -9.89 -40.63 6.26
CA SER A 272 -8.97 -41.34 5.36
C SER A 272 -9.39 -41.23 3.90
N SER A 273 -8.50 -41.56 2.95
CA SER A 273 -8.81 -41.48 1.51
C SER A 273 -8.21 -42.63 0.69
N ALA A 274 -8.81 -42.92 -0.47
CA ALA A 274 -8.29 -43.84 -1.48
C ALA A 274 -8.19 -43.15 -2.85
N ILE A 275 -7.33 -43.65 -3.74
CA ILE A 275 -7.17 -43.10 -5.10
C ILE A 275 -7.54 -44.17 -6.13
N VAL A 276 -8.30 -43.76 -7.14
CA VAL A 276 -8.60 -44.54 -8.34
C VAL A 276 -8.19 -43.75 -9.59
N SER A 277 -7.84 -44.42 -10.67
CA SER A 277 -7.46 -43.77 -11.93
C SER A 277 -7.78 -44.61 -13.15
N SER A 278 -7.65 -44.05 -14.34
CA SER A 278 -7.80 -44.79 -15.60
C SER A 278 -6.64 -45.75 -15.89
N SER A 279 -5.63 -45.84 -15.02
CA SER A 279 -4.58 -46.89 -15.08
C SER A 279 -4.92 -48.16 -14.28
N SER A 280 -5.97 -48.17 -13.45
CA SER A 280 -6.36 -49.39 -12.73
C SER A 280 -7.06 -50.36 -13.69
N SER A 281 -6.53 -51.57 -13.88
CA SER A 281 -7.12 -52.57 -14.79
C SER A 281 -8.42 -53.21 -14.27
N THR A 282 -8.76 -52.99 -13.00
CA THR A 282 -9.94 -53.55 -12.34
C THR A 282 -11.07 -52.52 -12.23
N GLY A 283 -12.30 -52.93 -12.53
CA GLY A 283 -13.51 -52.12 -12.31
C GLY A 283 -13.95 -51.24 -13.48
N TRP A 284 -13.12 -51.06 -14.52
CA TRP A 284 -13.49 -50.32 -15.73
C TRP A 284 -14.24 -51.17 -16.75
N LYS A 285 -15.29 -50.58 -17.34
CA LYS A 285 -16.13 -51.14 -18.40
C LYS A 285 -16.40 -50.07 -19.46
N ALA A 286 -16.49 -50.46 -20.73
CA ALA A 286 -16.81 -49.55 -21.82
C ALA A 286 -17.71 -50.19 -22.91
N THR A 287 -18.52 -49.35 -23.56
CA THR A 287 -19.37 -49.72 -24.70
C THR A 287 -19.56 -48.53 -25.65
N SER A 288 -19.66 -48.80 -26.95
CA SER A 288 -20.13 -47.83 -27.96
C SER A 288 -21.66 -47.88 -28.14
N SER A 289 -22.31 -48.95 -27.68
CA SER A 289 -23.78 -49.05 -27.61
C SER A 289 -24.26 -48.54 -26.26
N ILE A 290 -24.48 -47.23 -26.13
CA ILE A 290 -24.77 -46.55 -24.86
C ILE A 290 -26.25 -46.68 -24.47
N PRO A 291 -26.58 -47.36 -23.34
CA PRO A 291 -27.94 -47.34 -22.79
C PRO A 291 -28.33 -45.94 -22.29
N THR A 292 -29.61 -45.59 -22.33
CA THR A 292 -30.10 -44.27 -21.87
C THR A 292 -29.92 -44.02 -20.37
N ASP A 293 -29.74 -45.10 -19.59
CA ASP A 293 -29.61 -45.12 -18.14
C ASP A 293 -28.20 -45.51 -17.68
N PHE A 294 -27.21 -45.53 -18.58
CA PHE A 294 -25.86 -46.03 -18.32
C PHE A 294 -25.15 -45.43 -17.08
N GLN A 295 -25.55 -44.25 -16.63
CA GLN A 295 -25.02 -43.56 -15.46
C GLN A 295 -25.52 -44.11 -14.13
N LEU A 296 -26.62 -44.87 -14.12
CA LEU A 296 -27.23 -45.35 -12.88
C LEU A 296 -26.51 -46.59 -12.32
N PRO A 297 -26.34 -46.69 -10.98
CA PRO A 297 -25.79 -47.88 -10.34
C PRO A 297 -26.56 -49.18 -10.63
N SER A 298 -27.88 -49.07 -10.89
CA SER A 298 -28.76 -50.20 -11.19
C SER A 298 -28.57 -50.80 -12.58
N THR A 299 -27.92 -50.08 -13.50
CA THR A 299 -27.76 -50.52 -14.89
C THR A 299 -26.65 -51.56 -14.97
N SER A 300 -26.95 -52.72 -15.56
CA SER A 300 -25.99 -53.82 -15.72
C SER A 300 -24.98 -53.54 -16.83
N ASP A 301 -23.70 -53.56 -16.50
CA ASP A 301 -22.55 -53.44 -17.41
C ASP A 301 -21.81 -54.78 -17.61
N THR A 302 -22.44 -55.90 -17.25
CA THR A 302 -21.84 -57.25 -17.34
C THR A 302 -21.47 -57.66 -18.77
N SER A 303 -22.22 -57.20 -19.77
CA SER A 303 -21.95 -57.42 -21.20
C SER A 303 -20.91 -56.45 -21.78
N TRP A 304 -20.45 -55.46 -21.02
CA TRP A 304 -19.50 -54.47 -21.49
C TRP A 304 -18.08 -55.01 -21.45
N SER A 305 -17.27 -54.61 -22.43
CA SER A 305 -15.86 -54.95 -22.50
C SER A 305 -15.04 -54.11 -21.54
N ALA A 306 -13.83 -54.57 -21.18
CA ALA A 306 -12.86 -53.67 -20.57
C ALA A 306 -12.42 -52.62 -21.62
N PRO A 307 -12.20 -51.35 -21.25
CA PRO A 307 -11.64 -50.38 -22.18
C PRO A 307 -10.22 -50.77 -22.57
N ALA A 308 -9.82 -50.41 -23.79
CA ALA A 308 -8.45 -50.55 -24.26
C ALA A 308 -7.59 -49.38 -23.76
N VAL A 309 -6.35 -49.66 -23.37
CA VAL A 309 -5.35 -48.66 -23.00
C VAL A 309 -4.64 -48.20 -24.28
N TRP A 310 -4.77 -46.93 -24.62
CA TRP A 310 -4.26 -46.37 -25.88
C TRP A 310 -2.96 -45.57 -25.71
N GLY A 311 -2.59 -45.22 -24.47
CA GLY A 311 -1.29 -44.66 -24.12
C GLY A 311 -1.26 -44.20 -22.67
N THR A 312 -0.08 -44.21 -22.01
CA THR A 312 0.06 -43.55 -20.71
C THR A 312 0.17 -42.04 -20.89
N TYR A 313 -0.19 -41.28 -19.86
CA TYR A 313 0.08 -39.85 -19.82
C TYR A 313 1.54 -39.53 -20.19
N GLY A 314 1.77 -38.46 -20.95
CA GLY A 314 3.12 -38.09 -21.41
C GLY A 314 3.58 -38.75 -22.71
N VAL A 315 2.80 -39.67 -23.29
CA VAL A 315 3.15 -40.37 -24.54
C VAL A 315 2.41 -39.78 -25.74
N SER A 316 3.06 -39.79 -26.91
CA SER A 316 2.46 -39.37 -28.20
C SER A 316 1.14 -40.11 -28.46
N PRO A 317 0.09 -39.46 -28.99
CA PRO A 317 0.06 -38.09 -29.54
C PRO A 317 -0.17 -36.98 -28.50
N TRP A 318 -0.64 -37.32 -27.29
CA TRP A 318 -1.01 -36.34 -26.26
C TRP A 318 0.19 -35.67 -25.60
N ASN A 319 1.32 -36.39 -25.42
CA ASN A 319 2.54 -35.91 -24.75
C ASN A 319 2.22 -35.33 -23.35
N THR A 320 3.02 -34.37 -22.86
CA THR A 320 2.81 -33.69 -21.56
C THR A 320 2.00 -32.39 -21.69
N GLN A 321 1.10 -32.33 -22.67
CA GLN A 321 0.39 -31.09 -23.04
C GLN A 321 -0.85 -30.81 -22.17
N VAL A 322 -1.25 -31.76 -21.31
CA VAL A 322 -2.41 -31.56 -20.42
C VAL A 322 -2.01 -30.69 -19.23
N VAL A 323 -2.65 -29.53 -19.09
CA VAL A 323 -2.56 -28.66 -17.91
C VAL A 323 -3.83 -28.81 -17.05
N VAL A 324 -3.70 -28.70 -15.73
CA VAL A 324 -4.86 -28.71 -14.82
C VAL A 324 -5.39 -27.29 -14.71
N ALA A 325 -6.50 -26.99 -15.40
CA ALA A 325 -7.11 -25.67 -15.39
C ALA A 325 -8.22 -25.59 -14.32
N ALA A 326 -8.42 -24.39 -13.75
CA ALA A 326 -9.67 -24.10 -13.05
C ALA A 326 -10.81 -24.00 -14.08
N PRO A 327 -12.03 -24.51 -13.78
CA PRO A 327 -13.16 -24.35 -14.69
C PRO A 327 -13.49 -22.86 -14.85
N THR A 328 -13.36 -22.35 -16.07
CA THR A 328 -13.67 -20.95 -16.42
C THR A 328 -15.07 -20.91 -17.04
N PRO A 329 -15.95 -19.97 -16.64
CA PRO A 329 -17.14 -19.67 -17.41
C PRO A 329 -16.74 -19.34 -18.86
N THR A 330 -17.40 -19.92 -19.86
CA THR A 330 -17.09 -19.62 -21.27
C THR A 330 -17.49 -18.17 -21.58
N THR A 331 -16.53 -17.34 -21.99
CA THR A 331 -16.76 -15.96 -22.42
C THR A 331 -17.56 -15.93 -23.73
N PRO A 332 -18.73 -15.27 -23.78
CA PRO A 332 -19.52 -15.11 -24.99
C PRO A 332 -18.71 -14.38 -26.10
N PRO A 333 -18.68 -14.89 -27.34
CA PRO A 333 -18.01 -14.20 -28.43
C PRO A 333 -18.80 -12.96 -28.87
N LEU A 334 -18.11 -11.87 -29.23
CA LEU A 334 -18.71 -10.66 -29.80
C LEU A 334 -19.00 -10.76 -31.31
N THR A 335 -18.52 -11.80 -31.98
CA THR A 335 -18.55 -11.93 -33.46
C THR A 335 -19.95 -11.94 -34.07
N THR A 336 -20.98 -12.22 -33.27
CA THR A 336 -22.39 -12.22 -33.69
C THR A 336 -23.19 -11.03 -33.16
N ALA A 337 -22.54 -10.09 -32.48
CA ALA A 337 -23.16 -8.89 -31.95
C ALA A 337 -23.12 -7.72 -32.95
N THR A 338 -24.14 -6.88 -32.90
CA THR A 338 -24.28 -5.68 -33.74
C THR A 338 -24.18 -4.44 -32.87
N TRP A 339 -23.38 -3.47 -33.29
CA TRP A 339 -23.39 -2.15 -32.68
C TRP A 339 -24.75 -1.52 -32.92
N ILE A 340 -25.42 -1.09 -31.86
CA ILE A 340 -26.76 -0.49 -31.94
C ILE A 340 -26.79 0.90 -31.31
N TRP A 341 -27.58 1.79 -31.92
CA TRP A 341 -27.87 3.13 -31.39
C TRP A 341 -29.32 3.55 -31.65
N ASN A 342 -29.67 4.83 -31.46
CA ASN A 342 -31.03 5.34 -31.75
C ASN A 342 -31.23 5.73 -33.22
N THR A 343 -30.16 5.97 -33.98
CA THR A 343 -30.18 6.37 -35.40
C THR A 343 -29.03 5.72 -36.14
N ALA A 344 -29.25 5.21 -37.36
CA ALA A 344 -28.26 4.50 -38.21
C ALA A 344 -27.07 5.35 -38.74
N THR A 345 -26.76 6.46 -38.08
CA THR A 345 -25.60 7.32 -38.33
C THR A 345 -24.73 7.49 -37.08
N GLY A 346 -25.07 6.78 -35.99
CA GLY A 346 -24.40 6.87 -34.71
C GLY A 346 -22.92 6.53 -34.82
N GLY A 347 -22.56 5.49 -35.58
CA GLY A 347 -21.16 5.09 -35.78
C GLY A 347 -20.30 6.09 -36.57
N SER A 348 -20.87 7.16 -37.13
CA SER A 348 -20.12 8.22 -37.83
C SER A 348 -19.98 9.49 -36.99
N ALA A 349 -21.10 9.98 -36.46
CA ALA A 349 -21.15 11.17 -35.61
C ALA A 349 -22.55 11.27 -34.96
N ALA A 350 -22.59 11.17 -33.63
CA ALA A 350 -23.77 11.36 -32.80
C ALA A 350 -23.55 12.50 -31.80
N PRO A 351 -24.59 13.28 -31.46
CA PRO A 351 -24.51 14.22 -30.35
C PRO A 351 -24.18 13.51 -29.04
N ALA A 352 -23.44 14.18 -28.16
CA ALA A 352 -23.26 13.73 -26.78
C ALA A 352 -24.63 13.62 -26.09
N GLY A 353 -24.83 12.54 -25.34
CA GLY A 353 -26.10 12.25 -24.70
C GLY A 353 -26.25 10.79 -24.31
N THR A 354 -27.35 10.49 -23.63
CA THR A 354 -27.61 9.17 -23.06
C THR A 354 -28.75 8.47 -23.78
N MET A 355 -28.63 7.16 -23.98
CA MET A 355 -29.62 6.28 -24.58
C MET A 355 -29.91 5.11 -23.64
N ALA A 356 -31.18 4.84 -23.38
CA ALA A 356 -31.60 3.62 -22.68
C ALA A 356 -31.95 2.53 -23.69
N PHE A 357 -31.41 1.33 -23.49
CA PHE A 357 -31.68 0.12 -24.24
C PHE A 357 -32.39 -0.91 -23.35
N ARG A 358 -33.38 -1.63 -23.90
CA ARG A 358 -34.08 -2.71 -23.20
C ARG A 358 -34.27 -3.95 -24.07
N ARG A 359 -34.11 -5.12 -23.46
CA ARG A 359 -34.39 -6.42 -24.07
C ARG A 359 -34.97 -7.40 -23.06
N ALA A 360 -36.21 -7.83 -23.30
CA ALA A 360 -36.82 -8.93 -22.58
C ALA A 360 -36.42 -10.28 -23.22
N PHE A 361 -36.08 -11.25 -22.39
CA PHE A 361 -35.77 -12.61 -22.76
C PHE A 361 -36.73 -13.57 -22.06
N THR A 362 -37.45 -14.36 -22.84
CA THR A 362 -38.35 -15.40 -22.34
C THR A 362 -37.67 -16.76 -22.46
N PRO A 363 -37.42 -17.47 -21.34
CA PRO A 363 -36.84 -18.81 -21.37
C PRO A 363 -37.70 -19.80 -22.17
N THR A 364 -37.06 -20.79 -22.82
CA THR A 364 -37.81 -21.88 -23.47
C THR A 364 -38.65 -22.64 -22.45
N SER A 365 -39.87 -23.03 -22.81
CA SER A 365 -40.79 -23.77 -21.93
C SER A 365 -40.09 -24.99 -21.29
N GLY A 366 -40.14 -25.09 -19.96
CA GLY A 366 -39.49 -26.15 -19.18
C GLY A 366 -38.02 -25.92 -18.81
N LYS A 367 -37.39 -24.83 -19.25
CA LYS A 367 -36.01 -24.48 -18.89
C LYS A 367 -35.95 -23.30 -17.91
N ASN A 368 -35.21 -23.46 -16.82
CA ASN A 368 -35.03 -22.41 -15.81
C ASN A 368 -33.63 -21.78 -15.96
N PRO A 369 -33.53 -20.47 -16.27
CA PRO A 369 -32.25 -19.77 -16.28
C PRO A 369 -31.64 -19.77 -14.89
N VAL A 370 -30.36 -20.10 -14.78
CA VAL A 370 -29.62 -20.11 -13.51
C VAL A 370 -28.48 -19.09 -13.49
N SER A 371 -27.88 -18.78 -14.64
CA SER A 371 -26.86 -17.74 -14.74
C SER A 371 -26.78 -17.14 -16.15
N ALA A 372 -26.13 -15.99 -16.27
CA ALA A 372 -25.75 -15.37 -17.52
C ALA A 372 -24.29 -14.95 -17.49
N SER A 373 -23.54 -15.31 -18.53
CA SER A 373 -22.23 -14.73 -18.86
C SER A 373 -22.46 -13.66 -19.93
N ILE A 374 -21.95 -12.45 -19.71
CA ILE A 374 -22.30 -11.27 -20.48
C ILE A 374 -21.00 -10.57 -20.87
N VAL A 375 -20.85 -10.15 -22.11
CA VAL A 375 -19.79 -9.26 -22.59
C VAL A 375 -20.46 -8.05 -23.21
N MET A 376 -20.14 -6.85 -22.72
CA MET A 376 -20.80 -5.60 -23.12
C MET A 376 -19.81 -4.47 -23.27
N THR A 377 -20.06 -3.58 -24.23
CA THR A 377 -19.36 -2.30 -24.31
C THR A 377 -20.24 -1.24 -24.95
N ALA A 378 -19.88 0.03 -24.79
CA ALA A 378 -20.43 1.15 -25.53
C ALA A 378 -19.27 2.06 -25.97
N ASP A 379 -19.54 3.01 -26.87
CA ASP A 379 -18.50 3.95 -27.33
C ASP A 379 -17.73 4.57 -26.16
N ASP A 380 -18.45 5.16 -25.21
CA ASP A 380 -17.85 5.77 -24.02
C ASP A 380 -18.29 5.12 -22.70
N VAL A 381 -19.57 5.10 -22.35
CA VAL A 381 -20.00 4.59 -21.04
C VAL A 381 -21.26 3.77 -21.16
N PHE A 382 -21.40 2.72 -20.35
CA PHE A 382 -22.69 2.06 -20.15
C PHE A 382 -22.91 1.65 -18.69
N THR A 383 -24.18 1.46 -18.32
CA THR A 383 -24.59 0.86 -17.05
C THR A 383 -25.63 -0.22 -17.32
N LEU A 384 -25.51 -1.39 -16.70
CA LEU A 384 -26.33 -2.58 -16.89
C LEU A 384 -27.20 -2.89 -15.66
N TRP A 385 -28.49 -3.10 -15.90
CA TRP A 385 -29.43 -3.68 -14.95
C TRP A 385 -30.01 -5.00 -15.49
N ILE A 386 -30.20 -5.98 -14.61
CA ILE A 386 -30.91 -7.24 -14.93
C ILE A 386 -32.07 -7.42 -13.97
N GLY A 387 -33.28 -7.50 -14.52
CA GLY A 387 -34.51 -7.64 -13.75
C GLY A 387 -34.74 -6.49 -12.75
N GLY A 388 -34.27 -5.28 -13.08
CA GLY A 388 -34.30 -4.11 -12.19
C GLY A 388 -33.11 -3.98 -11.23
N ASN A 389 -32.25 -4.99 -11.11
CA ASN A 389 -31.07 -4.94 -10.25
C ASN A 389 -29.87 -4.39 -11.02
N LEU A 390 -29.18 -3.38 -10.47
CA LEU A 390 -27.94 -2.87 -11.02
C LEU A 390 -26.84 -3.94 -10.92
N ILE A 391 -26.25 -4.31 -12.05
CA ILE A 391 -25.20 -5.32 -12.14
C ILE A 391 -23.82 -4.66 -12.16
N GLY A 392 -23.63 -3.66 -13.01
CA GLY A 392 -22.34 -3.01 -13.23
C GLY A 392 -22.37 -2.12 -14.46
N GLY A 393 -21.21 -1.70 -14.96
CA GLY A 393 -21.11 -0.84 -16.13
C GLY A 393 -19.68 -0.72 -16.61
N ALA A 394 -19.50 0.03 -17.69
CA ALA A 394 -18.18 0.51 -18.10
C ALA A 394 -17.70 1.63 -17.17
N PRO A 395 -16.37 1.82 -17.04
CA PRO A 395 -15.79 3.04 -16.49
C PRO A 395 -16.41 4.30 -17.07
N ASN A 396 -16.42 5.37 -16.29
CA ASN A 396 -17.04 6.63 -16.69
C ASN A 396 -16.10 7.48 -17.56
N GLU A 397 -15.63 6.92 -18.67
CA GLU A 397 -14.51 7.42 -19.49
C GLU A 397 -14.95 7.61 -20.95
N THR A 398 -14.02 8.01 -21.83
CA THR A 398 -14.21 8.03 -23.29
C THR A 398 -13.53 6.83 -23.93
N ASP A 399 -13.95 6.41 -25.12
CA ASP A 399 -13.34 5.31 -25.90
C ASP A 399 -13.34 3.92 -25.20
N VAL A 400 -14.25 3.70 -24.24
CA VAL A 400 -14.36 2.42 -23.52
C VAL A 400 -14.74 1.25 -24.44
N TRP A 401 -15.21 1.52 -25.66
CA TRP A 401 -15.45 0.50 -26.67
C TRP A 401 -14.27 -0.46 -26.84
N GLN A 402 -13.03 0.00 -26.65
CA GLN A 402 -11.81 -0.80 -26.75
C GLN A 402 -11.68 -1.85 -25.64
N THR A 403 -12.43 -1.72 -24.55
CA THR A 403 -12.42 -2.62 -23.39
C THR A 403 -13.83 -3.08 -23.05
N ALA A 404 -14.28 -4.17 -23.68
CA ALA A 404 -15.55 -4.76 -23.31
C ALA A 404 -15.51 -5.38 -21.93
N GLN A 405 -16.58 -5.16 -21.20
CA GLN A 405 -16.75 -5.57 -19.82
C GLN A 405 -17.49 -6.90 -19.77
N GLN A 406 -16.88 -7.91 -19.13
CA GLN A 406 -17.49 -9.20 -18.85
C GLN A 406 -18.18 -9.21 -17.47
N PHE A 407 -19.37 -9.79 -17.40
CA PHE A 407 -20.12 -10.03 -16.16
C PHE A 407 -20.58 -11.48 -16.09
N ASN A 408 -20.44 -12.11 -14.92
CA ASN A 408 -21.01 -13.42 -14.63
C ASN A 408 -22.07 -13.28 -13.53
N VAL A 409 -23.33 -13.48 -13.87
CA VAL A 409 -24.46 -13.13 -12.99
C VAL A 409 -25.31 -14.36 -12.72
N GLN A 410 -25.63 -14.63 -11.45
CA GLN A 410 -26.65 -15.63 -11.11
C GLN A 410 -28.05 -15.05 -11.38
N LEU A 411 -28.91 -15.83 -12.02
CA LEU A 411 -30.27 -15.45 -12.34
C LEU A 411 -31.22 -16.08 -11.32
N ASN A 412 -31.91 -15.24 -10.55
CA ASN A 412 -32.88 -15.67 -9.54
C ASN A 412 -34.32 -15.64 -10.08
N SER A 413 -34.56 -16.11 -11.30
CA SER A 413 -35.88 -15.98 -11.95
C SER A 413 -36.41 -17.30 -12.48
N SER A 414 -37.65 -17.64 -12.11
CA SER A 414 -38.47 -18.66 -12.78
C SER A 414 -39.31 -18.09 -13.94
N GLY A 415 -38.92 -16.94 -14.51
CA GLY A 415 -39.71 -16.15 -15.47
C GLY A 415 -38.87 -15.30 -16.45
N ASN A 416 -39.47 -14.28 -17.07
CA ASN A 416 -38.79 -13.40 -18.03
C ASN A 416 -37.58 -12.67 -17.40
N VAL A 417 -36.47 -12.65 -18.12
CA VAL A 417 -35.26 -11.90 -17.75
C VAL A 417 -35.22 -10.63 -18.58
N VAL A 418 -35.08 -9.47 -17.94
CA VAL A 418 -34.99 -8.17 -18.65
C VAL A 418 -33.58 -7.62 -18.51
N PHE A 419 -32.92 -7.36 -19.62
CA PHE A 419 -31.67 -6.61 -19.70
C PHE A 419 -31.99 -5.16 -20.02
N ALA A 420 -31.57 -4.25 -19.15
CA ALA A 420 -31.74 -2.80 -19.30
C ALA A 420 -30.35 -2.15 -19.25
N VAL A 421 -30.02 -1.31 -20.23
CA VAL A 421 -28.71 -0.69 -20.37
C VAL A 421 -28.82 0.80 -20.61
N LEU A 422 -28.09 1.61 -19.88
CA LEU A 422 -27.98 3.05 -20.12
C LEU A 422 -26.61 3.33 -20.71
N ALA A 423 -26.54 3.62 -22.00
CA ALA A 423 -25.30 3.97 -22.68
C ALA A 423 -25.20 5.50 -22.83
N THR A 424 -24.04 6.08 -22.55
CA THR A 424 -23.79 7.52 -22.69
C THR A 424 -22.68 7.72 -23.70
N ASN A 425 -22.93 8.59 -24.66
CA ASN A 425 -21.97 9.13 -25.60
C ASN A 425 -21.49 10.51 -25.13
N ARG A 426 -20.19 10.77 -25.22
CA ARG A 426 -19.52 11.99 -24.76
C ARG A 426 -19.07 12.83 -25.96
N PRO A 427 -18.71 14.11 -25.76
CA PRO A 427 -18.12 14.88 -26.84
C PRO A 427 -16.77 14.32 -27.24
N ASP A 428 -16.45 14.41 -28.53
CA ASP A 428 -15.14 14.01 -29.07
C ASP A 428 -14.00 14.74 -28.34
N VAL A 429 -13.00 13.98 -27.86
CA VAL A 429 -11.91 14.51 -27.01
C VAL A 429 -11.05 15.56 -27.71
N SER A 430 -11.01 15.56 -29.04
CA SER A 430 -10.16 16.45 -29.84
C SER A 430 -10.88 17.72 -30.31
N THR A 431 -12.19 17.63 -30.52
CA THR A 431 -13.01 18.70 -31.13
C THR A 431 -14.08 19.26 -30.20
N GLY A 432 -14.42 18.56 -29.11
CA GLY A 432 -15.54 18.88 -28.23
C GLY A 432 -16.91 18.75 -28.89
N GLY A 433 -16.98 18.12 -30.07
CA GLY A 433 -18.16 17.98 -30.92
C GLY A 433 -18.81 16.60 -30.86
N ALA A 434 -19.57 16.24 -31.90
CA ALA A 434 -20.15 14.91 -32.05
C ALA A 434 -19.05 13.85 -32.24
N SER A 435 -19.19 12.70 -31.57
CA SER A 435 -18.33 11.52 -31.65
C SER A 435 -19.10 10.33 -32.21
N PRO A 436 -18.44 9.23 -32.62
CA PRO A 436 -19.12 7.96 -32.83
C PRO A 436 -19.97 7.54 -31.62
N ALA A 437 -21.02 6.75 -31.81
CA ALA A 437 -21.82 6.22 -30.72
C ALA A 437 -22.39 4.84 -31.07
N GLY A 438 -22.30 3.91 -30.14
CA GLY A 438 -22.84 2.57 -30.28
C GLY A 438 -22.82 1.80 -28.97
N PHE A 439 -23.71 0.82 -28.85
CA PHE A 439 -23.76 -0.17 -27.77
C PHE A 439 -23.65 -1.58 -28.36
N LEU A 440 -22.84 -2.44 -27.74
CA LEU A 440 -22.58 -3.80 -28.17
C LEU A 440 -22.71 -4.77 -26.99
N ALA A 441 -23.41 -5.89 -27.18
CA ALA A 441 -23.48 -6.95 -26.17
C ALA A 441 -23.54 -8.35 -26.78
N SER A 442 -22.96 -9.31 -26.06
CA SER A 442 -23.14 -10.75 -26.24
C SER A 442 -23.39 -11.41 -24.90
N ILE A 443 -24.47 -12.16 -24.78
CA ILE A 443 -24.98 -12.73 -23.53
C ILE A 443 -25.21 -14.23 -23.76
N ASN A 444 -24.64 -15.09 -22.92
CA ASN A 444 -24.91 -16.52 -22.87
C ASN A 444 -25.62 -16.87 -21.56
N ILE A 445 -26.84 -17.36 -21.65
CA ILE A 445 -27.71 -17.72 -20.51
C ILE A 445 -27.62 -19.23 -20.30
N LEU A 446 -27.19 -19.68 -19.12
CA LEU A 446 -27.14 -21.08 -18.70
C LEU A 446 -28.46 -21.48 -18.02
N TYR A 447 -28.93 -22.68 -18.31
CA TYR A 447 -30.12 -23.27 -17.69
C TYR A 447 -29.76 -24.35 -16.66
N SER A 448 -30.70 -24.65 -15.77
CA SER A 448 -30.55 -25.68 -14.73
C SER A 448 -30.31 -27.11 -15.27
N ASP A 449 -30.63 -27.36 -16.54
CA ASP A 449 -30.39 -28.64 -17.23
C ASP A 449 -29.00 -28.73 -17.91
N GLY A 450 -28.17 -27.67 -17.76
CA GLY A 450 -26.84 -27.57 -18.35
C GLY A 450 -26.80 -27.05 -19.79
N SER A 451 -27.95 -26.84 -20.46
CA SER A 451 -27.99 -26.20 -21.77
C SER A 451 -27.85 -24.68 -21.68
N SER A 452 -27.61 -24.00 -22.81
CA SER A 452 -27.53 -22.53 -22.84
C SER A 452 -28.26 -21.88 -24.02
N SER A 453 -28.44 -20.56 -23.97
CA SER A 453 -28.97 -19.73 -25.07
C SER A 453 -28.18 -18.44 -25.20
N ALA A 454 -27.88 -18.04 -26.44
CA ALA A 454 -27.22 -16.78 -26.73
C ALA A 454 -28.24 -15.67 -27.03
N LEU A 455 -27.93 -14.45 -26.58
CA LEU A 455 -28.63 -13.21 -26.87
C LEU A 455 -27.58 -12.14 -27.20
N THR A 456 -27.69 -11.48 -28.34
CA THR A 456 -26.75 -10.42 -28.75
C THR A 456 -27.47 -9.10 -28.99
N THR A 457 -26.73 -7.99 -29.08
CA THR A 457 -27.28 -6.73 -29.59
C THR A 457 -27.61 -6.83 -31.07
N ASP A 458 -28.83 -6.41 -31.41
CA ASP A 458 -29.39 -6.36 -32.76
C ASP A 458 -30.60 -5.38 -32.75
N THR A 459 -31.28 -5.25 -33.88
CA THR A 459 -32.44 -4.34 -34.03
C THR A 459 -33.68 -4.77 -33.25
N SER A 460 -33.64 -5.90 -32.55
CA SER A 460 -34.73 -6.37 -31.69
C SER A 460 -34.64 -5.81 -30.26
N TRP A 461 -33.55 -5.12 -29.94
CA TRP A 461 -33.45 -4.27 -28.75
C TRP A 461 -34.30 -3.01 -28.93
N LYS A 462 -34.85 -2.52 -27.83
CA LYS A 462 -35.62 -1.27 -27.80
C LYS A 462 -34.74 -0.14 -27.29
N VAL A 463 -34.94 1.08 -27.79
CA VAL A 463 -34.15 2.26 -27.44
C VAL A 463 -35.04 3.47 -27.10
N ASN A 464 -34.60 4.29 -26.14
CA ASN A 464 -35.25 5.55 -25.78
C ASN A 464 -34.22 6.62 -25.35
N PRO A 465 -34.17 7.80 -26.01
CA PRO A 465 -33.25 8.90 -25.65
C PRO A 465 -33.70 9.70 -24.40
N SER A 466 -34.90 9.45 -23.89
CA SER A 466 -35.47 10.15 -22.73
C SER A 466 -36.26 9.15 -21.87
N PRO A 467 -35.57 8.18 -21.26
CA PRO A 467 -36.24 7.12 -20.52
C PRO A 467 -36.95 7.68 -19.26
N PRO A 468 -38.21 7.28 -19.00
CA PRO A 468 -38.91 7.69 -17.79
C PRO A 468 -38.30 7.05 -16.53
N SER A 469 -38.56 7.62 -15.34
CA SER A 469 -38.11 7.03 -14.08
C SER A 469 -38.59 5.58 -13.90
N GLY A 470 -37.72 4.69 -13.42
CA GLY A 470 -38.06 3.28 -13.17
C GLY A 470 -38.04 2.40 -14.42
N TRP A 471 -37.62 2.94 -15.57
CA TRP A 471 -37.54 2.21 -16.85
C TRP A 471 -36.68 0.95 -16.80
N GLN A 472 -35.81 0.75 -15.81
CA GLN A 472 -34.94 -0.42 -15.65
C GLN A 472 -35.64 -1.62 -15.01
N ALA A 473 -36.82 -1.45 -14.42
CA ALA A 473 -37.56 -2.51 -13.73
C ALA A 473 -38.00 -3.64 -14.68
N ALA A 474 -38.13 -4.85 -14.14
CA ALA A 474 -38.52 -6.04 -14.90
C ALA A 474 -39.94 -5.95 -15.48
N ASP A 475 -40.85 -5.29 -14.77
CA ASP A 475 -42.27 -5.13 -15.11
C ASP A 475 -42.59 -3.83 -15.87
N PHE A 476 -41.57 -3.01 -16.17
CA PHE A 476 -41.77 -1.79 -16.95
C PHE A 476 -42.22 -2.09 -18.38
N ASN A 477 -43.32 -1.45 -18.80
CA ASN A 477 -43.87 -1.58 -20.15
C ASN A 477 -43.12 -0.68 -21.15
N ASP A 478 -42.25 -1.29 -21.95
CA ASP A 478 -41.50 -0.64 -23.04
C ASP A 478 -42.19 -0.81 -24.42
N GLY A 479 -43.48 -1.13 -24.46
CA GLY A 479 -44.24 -1.35 -25.71
C GLY A 479 -44.22 -0.16 -26.67
N SER A 480 -44.08 1.07 -26.15
CA SER A 480 -44.02 2.30 -26.95
C SER A 480 -42.61 2.73 -27.36
N TRP A 481 -41.56 1.99 -26.97
CA TRP A 481 -40.18 2.34 -27.31
C TRP A 481 -39.87 1.96 -28.76
N ALA A 482 -39.02 2.75 -29.41
CA ALA A 482 -38.55 2.46 -30.76
C ALA A 482 -37.62 1.23 -30.75
N ALA A 483 -37.53 0.53 -31.88
CA ALA A 483 -36.46 -0.44 -32.11
C ALA A 483 -35.11 0.28 -32.28
N ALA A 484 -34.03 -0.35 -31.82
CA ALA A 484 -32.68 0.17 -32.02
C ALA A 484 -32.27 0.08 -33.50
N SER A 485 -31.47 1.05 -33.94
CA SER A 485 -30.85 1.05 -35.27
C SER A 485 -29.52 0.29 -35.23
N SER A 486 -29.16 -0.36 -36.33
CA SER A 486 -27.86 -1.04 -36.49
C SER A 486 -26.81 -0.06 -37.03
N GLU A 487 -25.68 0.06 -36.34
CA GLU A 487 -24.46 0.75 -36.81
C GLU A 487 -23.49 -0.23 -37.51
N GLY A 488 -23.78 -1.53 -37.46
CA GLY A 488 -23.06 -2.60 -38.15
C GLY A 488 -22.57 -3.70 -37.20
N THR A 489 -22.23 -4.87 -37.75
CA THR A 489 -21.75 -6.00 -36.96
C THR A 489 -20.39 -5.71 -36.35
N TYR A 490 -20.03 -6.38 -35.25
CA TYR A 490 -18.67 -6.36 -34.72
C TYR A 490 -17.61 -6.51 -35.84
N GLY A 491 -16.57 -5.69 -35.83
CA GLY A 491 -15.56 -5.63 -36.90
C GLY A 491 -15.70 -4.45 -37.86
N VAL A 492 -16.80 -3.68 -37.83
CA VAL A 492 -16.94 -2.46 -38.65
C VAL A 492 -16.29 -1.24 -38.01
N GLY A 493 -15.75 -0.33 -38.83
CA GLY A 493 -15.25 0.96 -38.35
C GLY A 493 -16.39 1.82 -37.76
N PRO A 494 -16.10 2.69 -36.77
CA PRO A 494 -14.77 3.06 -36.27
C PRO A 494 -14.16 2.05 -35.27
N TRP A 495 -14.97 1.14 -34.72
CA TRP A 495 -14.57 0.22 -33.65
C TRP A 495 -13.69 -0.97 -34.11
N ASN A 496 -13.87 -1.43 -35.34
CA ASN A 496 -13.13 -2.57 -35.91
C ASN A 496 -13.19 -3.81 -34.99
N THR A 497 -12.09 -4.57 -34.87
CA THR A 497 -11.97 -5.77 -34.02
C THR A 497 -11.13 -5.52 -32.76
N ASN A 498 -10.89 -4.27 -32.38
CA ASN A 498 -9.97 -3.89 -31.30
C ASN A 498 -10.65 -3.84 -29.93
N VAL A 499 -11.57 -4.78 -29.68
CA VAL A 499 -12.28 -4.85 -28.40
C VAL A 499 -11.64 -5.94 -27.55
N ASN A 500 -10.90 -5.52 -26.53
CA ASN A 500 -10.33 -6.41 -25.52
C ASN A 500 -11.40 -6.72 -24.47
N ILE A 501 -11.65 -8.00 -24.20
CA ILE A 501 -12.63 -8.41 -23.18
C ILE A 501 -11.92 -8.43 -21.83
N GLN A 502 -12.27 -7.48 -20.97
CA GLN A 502 -11.86 -7.45 -19.57
C GLN A 502 -12.96 -8.02 -18.68
N ASP A 503 -12.58 -8.76 -17.65
CA ASP A 503 -13.51 -9.10 -16.57
C ASP A 503 -13.71 -7.87 -15.68
N ALA A 504 -14.64 -7.02 -16.11
CA ALA A 504 -15.01 -5.74 -15.49
C ALA A 504 -15.27 -5.82 -13.99
N LEU A 505 -15.83 -6.97 -13.59
CA LEU A 505 -16.16 -7.34 -12.23
C LEU A 505 -15.60 -8.72 -11.93
N GLY A 506 -14.39 -9.03 -12.38
CA GLY A 506 -13.69 -10.24 -11.95
C GLY A 506 -13.71 -10.25 -10.42
N GLU A 507 -14.65 -11.00 -9.85
CA GLU A 507 -14.77 -11.03 -8.40
C GLU A 507 -13.51 -11.74 -7.95
N HIS A 508 -12.73 -10.99 -7.19
CA HIS A 508 -11.56 -11.48 -6.50
C HIS A 508 -11.86 -11.34 -5.01
N PRO A 509 -12.76 -12.15 -4.42
CA PRO A 509 -13.18 -11.90 -3.06
C PRO A 509 -12.04 -12.10 -2.09
N ALA A 510 -11.96 -11.22 -1.10
CA ALA A 510 -11.09 -11.37 0.05
C ALA A 510 -11.50 -12.65 0.82
N PRO A 511 -10.61 -13.66 0.96
CA PRO A 511 -10.97 -14.89 1.66
C PRO A 511 -11.09 -14.68 3.17
N LEU A 512 -12.06 -15.34 3.77
CA LEU A 512 -12.19 -15.52 5.22
C LEU A 512 -11.46 -16.81 5.60
N LEU A 513 -10.53 -16.73 6.55
CA LEU A 513 -9.75 -17.85 7.07
C LEU A 513 -10.06 -18.08 8.55
N ARG A 514 -10.20 -19.34 8.98
CA ARG A 514 -10.34 -19.67 10.41
C ARG A 514 -9.63 -20.96 10.82
N GLY A 515 -9.08 -20.94 12.03
CA GLY A 515 -8.45 -22.09 12.69
C GLY A 515 -8.97 -22.25 14.12
N LYS A 516 -9.49 -23.43 14.42
CA LYS A 516 -9.93 -23.83 15.77
C LYS A 516 -8.76 -24.37 16.58
N PHE A 517 -8.72 -24.06 17.87
CA PHE A 517 -7.81 -24.68 18.83
C PHE A 517 -8.44 -24.70 20.24
N SER A 518 -7.89 -25.50 21.14
CA SER A 518 -8.40 -25.61 22.51
C SER A 518 -7.28 -25.40 23.52
N VAL A 519 -7.58 -24.69 24.60
CA VAL A 519 -6.64 -24.37 25.68
C VAL A 519 -7.19 -24.91 27.00
N SER A 520 -6.48 -25.84 27.64
CA SER A 520 -6.92 -26.46 28.90
C SER A 520 -6.35 -25.79 30.14
N LYS A 521 -5.20 -25.12 30.02
CA LYS A 521 -4.45 -24.49 31.12
C LYS A 521 -4.63 -22.97 31.14
N GLN A 522 -4.40 -22.35 32.29
CA GLN A 522 -4.42 -20.90 32.42
C GLN A 522 -3.22 -20.28 31.68
N VAL A 523 -3.49 -19.35 30.75
CA VAL A 523 -2.49 -18.64 29.96
C VAL A 523 -2.01 -17.39 30.71
N THR A 524 -0.70 -17.26 30.90
CA THR A 524 -0.04 -16.10 31.49
C THR A 524 0.57 -15.16 30.46
N ARG A 525 0.81 -15.64 29.23
CA ARG A 525 1.27 -14.84 28.08
C ARG A 525 0.79 -15.46 26.77
N ALA A 526 0.35 -14.63 25.82
CA ALA A 526 0.08 -15.06 24.45
C ALA A 526 0.59 -14.02 23.46
N HIS A 527 1.56 -14.40 22.62
CA HIS A 527 2.06 -13.55 21.53
C HIS A 527 1.63 -14.12 20.18
N LEU A 528 0.98 -13.31 19.36
CA LEU A 528 0.67 -13.64 17.97
C LEU A 528 1.73 -13.04 17.05
N TYR A 529 2.44 -13.92 16.35
CA TYR A 529 3.32 -13.59 15.23
C TYR A 529 2.56 -13.84 13.94
N TYR A 530 2.44 -12.85 13.06
CA TYR A 530 1.82 -13.08 11.75
C TYR A 530 2.50 -12.30 10.64
N SER A 531 2.44 -12.85 9.43
CA SER A 531 2.87 -12.22 8.19
C SER A 531 1.85 -12.51 7.10
N ALA A 532 1.71 -11.61 6.12
CA ALA A 532 0.79 -11.76 5.02
C ALA A 532 1.46 -11.39 3.69
N GLY A 533 1.22 -12.21 2.66
CA GLY A 533 1.33 -11.76 1.28
C GLY A 533 0.08 -10.95 0.98
N GLY A 534 0.20 -9.62 0.98
CA GLY A 534 -0.94 -8.70 1.03
C GLY A 534 -1.22 -8.20 2.45
N TYR A 535 -2.49 -7.99 2.78
CA TYR A 535 -2.92 -7.53 4.11
C TYR A 535 -3.74 -8.58 4.84
N ALA A 536 -3.76 -8.52 6.17
CA ALA A 536 -4.57 -9.40 7.00
C ALA A 536 -5.28 -8.65 8.14
N THR A 537 -6.60 -8.74 8.20
CA THR A 537 -7.43 -8.30 9.33
C THR A 537 -7.72 -9.50 10.22
N ILE A 538 -7.12 -9.56 11.41
CA ILE A 538 -7.15 -10.75 12.28
C ILE A 538 -8.07 -10.55 13.48
N THR A 539 -8.86 -11.57 13.81
CA THR A 539 -9.65 -11.62 15.05
C THR A 539 -9.41 -12.92 15.82
N LEU A 540 -9.45 -12.83 17.15
CA LEU A 540 -9.42 -13.96 18.08
C LEU A 540 -10.73 -13.96 18.87
N ASN A 541 -11.51 -15.04 18.75
CA ASN A 541 -12.82 -15.19 19.39
C ASN A 541 -13.78 -14.03 19.07
N GLY A 542 -13.81 -13.60 17.81
CA GLY A 542 -14.65 -12.50 17.33
C GLY A 542 -14.14 -11.09 17.63
N LYS A 543 -13.02 -10.93 18.36
CA LYS A 543 -12.45 -9.62 18.72
C LYS A 543 -11.20 -9.33 17.90
N PRO A 544 -11.03 -8.11 17.35
CA PRO A 544 -9.78 -7.71 16.70
C PRO A 544 -8.58 -7.94 17.61
N VAL A 545 -7.48 -8.45 17.06
CA VAL A 545 -6.23 -8.68 17.81
C VAL A 545 -5.38 -7.41 17.96
N SER A 546 -5.62 -6.42 17.11
CA SER A 546 -5.05 -5.07 17.20
C SER A 546 -5.97 -4.06 16.48
N ASP A 547 -5.60 -2.79 16.57
CA ASP A 547 -6.16 -1.67 15.82
C ASP A 547 -5.36 -1.36 14.54
N HIS A 548 -4.45 -2.24 14.15
CA HIS A 548 -3.65 -2.06 12.94
C HIS A 548 -4.53 -2.26 11.70
N VAL A 549 -4.37 -1.38 10.71
CA VAL A 549 -4.96 -1.51 9.37
C VAL A 549 -3.84 -1.59 8.34
N LEU A 550 -4.13 -2.02 7.11
CA LEU A 550 -3.13 -2.12 6.01
C LEU A 550 -1.81 -2.83 6.42
N SER A 551 -1.94 -3.88 7.24
CA SER A 551 -0.83 -4.57 7.93
C SER A 551 -0.55 -5.93 7.28
N PRO A 552 0.71 -6.41 7.17
CA PRO A 552 1.93 -5.97 7.88
C PRO A 552 2.72 -4.81 7.26
N GLY A 553 2.32 -4.31 6.10
CA GLY A 553 3.02 -3.24 5.36
C GLY A 553 3.56 -3.73 4.02
N PHE A 554 3.89 -2.79 3.14
CA PHE A 554 4.32 -3.05 1.77
C PHE A 554 5.84 -3.19 1.67
N THR A 555 6.33 -4.29 1.10
CA THR A 555 7.72 -4.54 0.74
C THR A 555 7.82 -5.22 -0.63
N LYS A 556 9.03 -5.38 -1.15
CA LYS A 556 9.30 -6.24 -2.32
C LYS A 556 9.16 -7.72 -1.93
N TYR A 557 7.97 -8.28 -2.07
CA TYR A 557 7.56 -9.57 -1.45
C TYR A 557 8.34 -10.82 -1.89
N ASP A 558 9.07 -10.77 -3.01
CA ASP A 558 10.00 -11.84 -3.43
C ASP A 558 11.40 -11.73 -2.81
N THR A 559 11.71 -10.60 -2.16
CA THR A 559 12.98 -10.33 -1.48
C THR A 559 12.81 -10.31 0.03
N ARG A 560 11.81 -9.58 0.53
CA ARG A 560 11.54 -9.41 1.95
C ARG A 560 10.04 -9.27 2.22
N ILE A 561 9.59 -9.82 3.35
CA ILE A 561 8.21 -9.75 3.79
C ILE A 561 8.15 -9.49 5.30
N GLN A 562 7.35 -8.51 5.71
CA GLN A 562 7.26 -8.12 7.11
C GLN A 562 6.34 -9.05 7.91
N TYR A 563 6.69 -9.28 9.18
CA TYR A 563 5.82 -9.89 10.18
C TYR A 563 5.62 -8.97 11.38
N VAL A 564 4.45 -9.08 12.01
CA VAL A 564 4.03 -8.30 13.18
C VAL A 564 3.94 -9.21 14.40
N VAL A 565 4.22 -8.65 15.58
CA VAL A 565 4.08 -9.33 16.87
C VAL A 565 3.11 -8.57 17.76
N LEU A 566 2.08 -9.25 18.26
CA LEU A 566 1.02 -8.69 19.10
C LEU A 566 0.89 -9.45 20.41
N ASP A 567 0.61 -8.74 21.51
CA ASP A 567 0.14 -9.38 22.75
C ASP A 567 -1.38 -9.58 22.67
N VAL A 568 -1.80 -10.84 22.77
CA VAL A 568 -3.21 -11.26 22.67
C VAL A 568 -3.65 -12.07 23.88
N GLN A 569 -2.90 -12.01 24.99
CA GLN A 569 -3.15 -12.82 26.20
C GLN A 569 -4.59 -12.67 26.70
N SER A 570 -5.11 -11.45 26.72
CA SER A 570 -6.45 -11.12 27.22
C SER A 570 -7.61 -11.62 26.36
N LEU A 571 -7.31 -12.06 25.12
CA LEU A 571 -8.30 -12.55 24.17
C LEU A 571 -8.42 -14.08 24.15
N VAL A 572 -7.44 -14.80 24.70
CA VAL A 572 -7.46 -16.25 24.82
C VAL A 572 -8.35 -16.67 25.99
N THR A 573 -9.29 -17.58 25.73
CA THR A 573 -10.18 -18.15 26.75
C THR A 573 -9.82 -19.60 27.04
N GLN A 574 -10.09 -20.09 28.25
CA GLN A 574 -10.01 -21.53 28.52
C GLN A 574 -11.11 -22.26 27.74
N GLY A 575 -10.79 -23.43 27.15
CA GLY A 575 -11.67 -24.16 26.26
C GLY A 575 -11.41 -23.86 24.78
N ASN A 576 -12.47 -23.85 23.97
CA ASN A 576 -12.37 -23.68 22.52
C ASN A 576 -12.16 -22.22 22.14
N ASN A 577 -11.23 -22.00 21.21
CA ASN A 577 -10.87 -20.70 20.67
C ASN A 577 -10.84 -20.77 19.14
N VAL A 578 -10.99 -19.62 18.50
CA VAL A 578 -10.84 -19.46 17.04
C VAL A 578 -9.96 -18.26 16.75
N LEU A 579 -8.86 -18.50 16.04
CA LEU A 579 -8.10 -17.45 15.36
C LEU A 579 -8.59 -17.36 13.92
N SER A 580 -8.82 -16.16 13.43
CA SER A 580 -9.43 -15.94 12.12
C SER A 580 -8.88 -14.71 11.43
N ALA A 581 -8.94 -14.66 10.10
CA ALA A 581 -8.42 -13.56 9.31
C ALA A 581 -9.27 -13.30 8.06
N ILE A 582 -9.32 -12.04 7.62
CA ILE A 582 -9.75 -11.65 6.28
C ILE A 582 -8.50 -11.19 5.54
N LEU A 583 -8.26 -11.67 4.32
CA LEU A 583 -7.05 -11.33 3.56
C LEU A 583 -7.34 -10.39 2.40
N GLY A 584 -6.59 -9.30 2.32
CA GLY A 584 -6.58 -8.35 1.20
C GLY A 584 -5.31 -8.44 0.38
N ARG A 585 -5.35 -7.95 -0.86
CA ARG A 585 -4.30 -8.10 -1.87
C ARG A 585 -3.16 -7.12 -1.71
N SER A 586 -3.41 -5.87 -1.34
CA SER A 586 -2.39 -4.81 -1.37
C SER A 586 -1.63 -4.83 -2.72
N HIS A 587 -0.37 -4.40 -2.73
CA HIS A 587 0.60 -4.55 -3.83
C HIS A 587 1.04 -6.00 -4.10
N TYR A 588 0.62 -6.98 -3.28
CA TYR A 588 0.97 -8.39 -3.51
C TYR A 588 0.14 -9.03 -4.63
N GLY A 589 -1.12 -8.61 -4.78
CA GLY A 589 -2.07 -9.24 -5.70
C GLY A 589 -2.92 -8.25 -6.49
N VAL A 590 -2.41 -7.06 -6.83
CA VAL A 590 -3.16 -6.05 -7.61
C VAL A 590 -3.69 -6.68 -8.90
N THR A 591 -5.00 -6.68 -9.08
CA THR A 591 -5.64 -7.35 -10.24
C THR A 591 -5.84 -6.40 -11.42
N GLN A 592 -5.91 -5.09 -11.15
CA GLN A 592 -6.18 -4.09 -12.18
C GLN A 592 -4.87 -3.55 -12.80
N GLY A 593 -4.90 -3.39 -14.13
CA GLY A 593 -3.79 -2.80 -14.88
C GLY A 593 -3.51 -1.37 -14.44
N ASN A 594 -2.23 -1.01 -14.35
CA ASN A 594 -1.77 0.35 -14.13
C ASN A 594 -0.41 0.60 -14.78
N VAL A 595 -0.05 1.87 -14.96
CA VAL A 595 1.19 2.28 -15.66
C VAL A 595 2.47 1.84 -14.97
N TRP A 596 2.46 1.59 -13.66
CA TRP A 596 3.62 1.07 -12.91
C TRP A 596 3.70 -0.46 -12.90
N ASN A 597 2.83 -1.16 -13.65
CA ASN A 597 2.87 -2.61 -13.82
C ASN A 597 2.76 -3.40 -12.50
N TRP A 598 2.02 -2.90 -11.49
CA TRP A 598 1.84 -3.65 -10.22
C TRP A 598 1.13 -5.00 -10.41
N ASN A 599 0.21 -5.08 -11.38
CA ASN A 599 -0.48 -6.32 -11.75
C ASN A 599 0.44 -7.35 -12.42
N GLY A 600 1.62 -6.94 -12.88
CA GLY A 600 2.65 -7.78 -13.49
C GLY A 600 3.89 -7.96 -12.64
N ALA A 601 3.86 -7.57 -11.36
CA ALA A 601 5.02 -7.67 -10.46
C ALA A 601 5.49 -9.13 -10.30
N PRO A 602 6.80 -9.40 -10.16
CA PRO A 602 7.36 -10.76 -10.17
C PRO A 602 6.93 -11.64 -8.99
N TRP A 603 6.41 -11.04 -7.92
CA TRP A 603 5.89 -11.73 -6.73
C TRP A 603 4.37 -11.97 -6.75
N HIS A 604 3.67 -11.50 -7.78
CA HIS A 604 2.21 -11.42 -7.83
C HIS A 604 1.53 -12.75 -7.46
N GLY A 605 0.51 -12.69 -6.61
CA GLY A 605 -0.26 -13.87 -6.19
C GLY A 605 -1.54 -13.55 -5.40
N GLU A 606 -2.34 -14.59 -5.11
CA GLU A 606 -3.50 -14.48 -4.21
C GLU A 606 -3.04 -14.27 -2.76
N PRO A 607 -3.77 -13.48 -1.96
CA PRO A 607 -3.31 -13.12 -0.64
C PRO A 607 -3.25 -14.33 0.30
N VAL A 608 -2.21 -14.37 1.12
CA VAL A 608 -1.89 -15.48 2.03
C VAL A 608 -1.48 -15.00 3.42
N LEU A 609 -1.63 -15.85 4.43
CA LEU A 609 -1.28 -15.61 5.82
C LEU A 609 -0.37 -16.72 6.34
N ARG A 610 0.61 -16.36 7.18
CA ARG A 610 1.34 -17.30 8.03
C ARG A 610 1.30 -16.79 9.46
N ALA A 611 0.94 -17.64 10.42
CA ALA A 611 0.73 -17.24 11.80
C ALA A 611 1.24 -18.27 12.80
N VAL A 612 1.79 -17.77 13.92
CA VAL A 612 2.18 -18.54 15.11
C VAL A 612 1.67 -17.80 16.35
N LEU A 613 0.76 -18.42 17.09
CA LEU A 613 0.34 -17.99 18.41
C LEU A 613 1.13 -18.77 19.47
N SER A 614 2.08 -18.10 20.12
CA SER A 614 2.89 -18.66 21.20
C SER A 614 2.21 -18.44 22.54
N LEU A 615 2.01 -19.53 23.29
CA LEU A 615 1.36 -19.54 24.60
C LEU A 615 2.35 -19.90 25.70
N THR A 616 2.24 -19.22 26.84
CA THR A 616 2.90 -19.61 28.09
C THR A 616 1.83 -19.76 29.17
N TYR A 617 1.90 -20.87 29.91
CA TYR A 617 0.91 -21.21 30.94
C TYR A 617 1.41 -20.89 32.35
N SER A 618 0.50 -20.89 33.32
CA SER A 618 0.79 -20.62 34.74
C SER A 618 1.75 -21.63 35.38
N ASP A 619 1.86 -22.85 34.85
CA ASP A 619 2.81 -23.89 35.29
C ASP A 619 4.20 -23.76 34.62
N GLY A 620 4.41 -22.73 33.79
CA GLY A 620 5.65 -22.49 33.05
C GLY A 620 5.78 -23.26 31.74
N SER A 621 4.87 -24.19 31.42
CA SER A 621 4.87 -24.88 30.12
C SER A 621 4.48 -23.94 28.98
N LYS A 622 4.92 -24.25 27.76
CA LYS A 622 4.69 -23.46 26.54
C LYS A 622 4.04 -24.31 25.45
N ASP A 623 3.29 -23.65 24.56
CA ASP A 623 2.63 -24.28 23.41
C ASP A 623 2.59 -23.32 22.22
N LYS A 624 2.43 -23.85 21.00
CA LYS A 624 2.33 -23.06 19.76
C LYS A 624 1.11 -23.52 18.96
N ILE A 625 0.22 -22.58 18.67
CA ILE A 625 -0.87 -22.78 17.70
C ILE A 625 -0.44 -22.13 16.38
N VAL A 626 -0.49 -22.88 15.28
CA VAL A 626 0.08 -22.46 14.01
C VAL A 626 -0.94 -22.45 12.86
N SER A 627 -0.71 -21.61 11.86
CA SER A 627 -1.36 -21.76 10.56
C SER A 627 -0.97 -23.09 9.94
N SER A 628 -1.95 -23.89 9.51
CA SER A 628 -1.76 -25.27 9.06
C SER A 628 -2.75 -25.64 7.96
N GLY A 629 -2.53 -26.77 7.28
CA GLY A 629 -3.47 -27.30 6.29
C GLY A 629 -4.86 -27.66 6.85
N ALA A 630 -5.04 -27.67 8.17
CA ALA A 630 -6.34 -27.90 8.81
C ALA A 630 -7.23 -26.65 8.88
N TRP A 631 -6.66 -25.46 8.63
CA TRP A 631 -7.42 -24.22 8.57
C TRP A 631 -8.46 -24.24 7.45
N LYS A 632 -9.54 -23.49 7.64
CA LYS A 632 -10.67 -23.42 6.73
C LYS A 632 -10.76 -22.07 6.04
N ASN A 633 -11.22 -22.06 4.79
CA ASN A 633 -11.48 -20.85 4.01
C ASN A 633 -12.83 -20.87 3.28
N ILE A 634 -13.37 -19.66 3.07
CA ILE A 634 -14.48 -19.37 2.16
C ILE A 634 -14.29 -17.94 1.62
N GLU A 635 -14.94 -17.60 0.50
CA GLU A 635 -14.95 -16.23 -0.01
C GLU A 635 -15.76 -15.29 0.90
N GLY A 636 -15.25 -14.07 1.12
CA GLY A 636 -15.86 -13.06 1.98
C GLY A 636 -16.73 -12.02 1.24
N PRO A 637 -17.28 -11.05 2.00
CA PRO A 637 -18.16 -10.00 1.48
C PRO A 637 -17.43 -8.89 0.72
N THR A 638 -16.12 -8.66 0.95
CA THR A 638 -15.31 -7.83 0.07
C THR A 638 -15.06 -8.61 -1.22
N ARG A 639 -15.77 -8.25 -2.29
CA ARG A 639 -15.77 -8.95 -3.60
C ARG A 639 -14.63 -8.49 -4.52
N LEU A 640 -14.12 -7.28 -4.28
CA LEU A 640 -12.94 -6.72 -4.92
C LEU A 640 -12.24 -5.81 -3.90
N ASP A 641 -10.93 -5.86 -3.86
CA ASP A 641 -10.08 -4.92 -3.15
C ASP A 641 -8.87 -4.51 -4.01
N ASP A 642 -8.64 -3.21 -4.10
CA ASP A 642 -7.52 -2.62 -4.84
C ASP A 642 -7.05 -1.34 -4.16
N VAL A 643 -5.74 -1.20 -3.97
CA VAL A 643 -5.18 -0.04 -3.27
C VAL A 643 -5.45 1.28 -4.01
N PHE A 644 -5.59 1.26 -5.33
CA PHE A 644 -5.90 2.42 -6.19
C PHE A 644 -7.40 2.51 -6.50
N GLY A 645 -8.01 1.36 -6.81
CA GLY A 645 -9.39 1.23 -7.25
C GLY A 645 -10.45 1.11 -6.15
N GLY A 646 -10.07 1.11 -4.88
CA GLY A 646 -11.00 1.00 -3.76
C GLY A 646 -11.59 -0.41 -3.57
N GLU A 647 -12.77 -0.49 -2.94
CA GLU A 647 -13.38 -1.76 -2.53
C GLU A 647 -14.84 -1.90 -2.98
N ASN A 648 -15.17 -3.08 -3.49
CA ASN A 648 -16.55 -3.52 -3.69
C ASN A 648 -16.93 -4.46 -2.54
N TYR A 649 -17.88 -4.04 -1.70
CA TYR A 649 -18.37 -4.81 -0.56
C TYR A 649 -19.84 -5.17 -0.72
N ASP A 650 -20.14 -6.46 -0.69
CA ASP A 650 -21.51 -6.96 -0.73
C ASP A 650 -21.91 -7.62 0.59
N ALA A 651 -22.70 -6.89 1.38
CA ALA A 651 -23.15 -7.35 2.68
C ALA A 651 -24.01 -8.62 2.61
N ARG A 652 -24.59 -8.96 1.44
CA ARG A 652 -25.36 -10.19 1.24
C ARG A 652 -24.51 -11.46 1.44
N TYR A 653 -23.19 -11.34 1.32
CA TYR A 653 -22.22 -12.42 1.54
C TYR A 653 -21.62 -12.41 2.95
N THR A 654 -22.10 -11.53 3.84
CA THR A 654 -21.66 -11.53 5.24
C THR A 654 -22.12 -12.83 5.91
N ILE A 655 -21.18 -13.53 6.55
CA ILE A 655 -21.46 -14.75 7.31
C ILE A 655 -21.47 -14.40 8.80
N PRO A 656 -22.62 -14.34 9.49
CA PRO A 656 -22.65 -14.00 10.89
C PRO A 656 -21.88 -15.00 11.76
N ASN A 657 -21.18 -14.50 12.78
CA ASN A 657 -20.52 -15.31 13.82
C ASN A 657 -19.44 -16.29 13.34
N TRP A 658 -18.99 -16.22 12.08
CA TRP A 658 -18.01 -17.14 11.49
C TRP A 658 -16.69 -17.23 12.27
N ASN A 659 -16.30 -16.14 12.93
CA ASN A 659 -15.11 -15.99 13.74
C ASN A 659 -15.30 -16.34 15.23
N LEU A 660 -16.44 -16.93 15.61
CA LEU A 660 -16.69 -17.44 16.97
C LEU A 660 -16.44 -18.98 17.06
N PRO A 661 -16.08 -19.50 18.25
CA PRO A 661 -15.87 -20.94 18.46
C PRO A 661 -17.08 -21.83 18.15
N SER A 662 -18.29 -21.30 18.31
CA SER A 662 -19.55 -22.04 18.10
C SER A 662 -19.92 -22.26 16.63
N PHE A 663 -19.19 -21.65 15.68
CA PHE A 663 -19.54 -21.72 14.26
C PHE A 663 -19.13 -23.05 13.60
N ASP A 664 -20.07 -23.62 12.84
CA ASP A 664 -19.89 -24.82 12.03
C ASP A 664 -19.31 -24.45 10.64
N ASP A 665 -18.07 -24.88 10.42
CA ASP A 665 -17.31 -24.70 9.18
C ASP A 665 -17.11 -25.99 8.40
N SER A 666 -17.93 -27.01 8.66
CA SER A 666 -17.86 -28.29 7.94
C SER A 666 -17.97 -28.14 6.42
N ALA A 667 -18.73 -27.13 5.95
CA ALA A 667 -18.89 -26.80 4.54
C ALA A 667 -17.73 -25.96 3.93
N TRP A 668 -16.74 -25.53 4.72
CA TRP A 668 -15.65 -24.68 4.25
C TRP A 668 -14.49 -25.48 3.67
N ASN A 669 -13.81 -24.89 2.69
CA ASN A 669 -12.64 -25.47 2.03
C ASN A 669 -11.41 -25.46 2.94
N PHE A 670 -10.43 -26.32 2.70
CA PHE A 670 -9.14 -26.22 3.39
C PHE A 670 -8.31 -25.06 2.84
N ALA A 671 -7.62 -24.35 3.73
CA ALA A 671 -6.96 -23.08 3.45
C ALA A 671 -5.48 -23.19 3.03
N LEU A 672 -4.98 -24.35 2.58
CA LEU A 672 -3.55 -24.44 2.22
C LEU A 672 -3.24 -23.60 0.96
N ALA A 673 -2.24 -22.72 1.03
CA ALA A 673 -1.86 -21.87 -0.10
C ALA A 673 -1.06 -22.64 -1.17
N GLY A 674 -1.39 -22.43 -2.45
CA GLY A 674 -0.69 -23.02 -3.59
C GLY A 674 0.50 -22.21 -4.10
N GLN A 675 0.51 -20.90 -3.86
CA GLN A 675 1.65 -19.99 -4.09
C GLN A 675 1.92 -19.22 -2.81
N VAL A 676 3.19 -18.94 -2.54
CA VAL A 676 3.63 -18.27 -1.31
C VAL A 676 4.69 -17.21 -1.64
N PRO A 677 4.78 -16.12 -0.85
CA PRO A 677 5.87 -15.16 -0.93
C PRO A 677 7.22 -15.86 -0.75
N LYS A 678 8.22 -15.40 -1.53
CA LYS A 678 9.59 -15.94 -1.48
C LYS A 678 10.52 -15.12 -0.58
N GLY A 679 10.11 -13.92 -0.20
CA GLY A 679 10.93 -13.01 0.59
C GLY A 679 11.22 -13.54 1.99
N ALA A 680 12.35 -13.10 2.55
CA ALA A 680 12.72 -13.41 3.92
C ALA A 680 11.76 -12.72 4.90
N LEU A 681 11.29 -13.49 5.89
CA LEU A 681 10.45 -12.96 6.99
C LEU A 681 11.30 -12.09 7.92
N VAL A 682 10.98 -10.81 7.99
CA VAL A 682 11.62 -9.83 8.88
C VAL A 682 10.59 -9.16 9.77
N ARG A 683 10.96 -8.71 10.96
CA ARG A 683 10.01 -7.99 11.81
C ARG A 683 9.70 -6.62 11.18
N ALA A 684 8.43 -6.23 11.17
CA ALA A 684 8.03 -4.86 10.86
C ALA A 684 8.67 -3.89 11.86
N ARG A 685 9.48 -2.94 11.38
CA ARG A 685 10.16 -1.94 12.23
C ARG A 685 9.49 -0.58 12.19
N ASN A 686 8.85 -0.21 11.09
CA ASN A 686 8.04 1.01 11.01
C ASN A 686 6.88 0.99 12.04
N PRO A 687 6.38 2.16 12.46
CA PRO A 687 5.11 2.23 13.18
C PRO A 687 3.96 1.63 12.37
N PRO A 688 2.96 1.01 13.02
CA PRO A 688 1.84 0.42 12.30
C PRO A 688 0.92 1.51 11.75
N THR A 689 0.27 1.23 10.62
CA THR A 689 -0.80 2.05 10.09
C THR A 689 -2.06 1.89 10.94
N ARG A 690 -2.73 3.01 11.25
CA ARG A 690 -3.95 3.07 12.08
C ARG A 690 -4.96 4.06 11.51
N VAL A 691 -6.22 3.91 11.92
CA VAL A 691 -7.17 5.03 11.90
C VAL A 691 -6.80 5.97 13.05
N VAL A 692 -6.15 7.09 12.74
CA VAL A 692 -5.60 8.02 13.75
C VAL A 692 -6.59 9.10 14.18
N ALA A 693 -7.59 9.39 13.36
CA ALA A 693 -8.63 10.36 13.65
C ALA A 693 -9.90 10.09 12.83
N SER A 694 -11.04 10.61 13.32
CA SER A 694 -12.31 10.61 12.59
C SER A 694 -12.80 12.04 12.41
N LEU A 695 -13.28 12.37 11.20
CA LEU A 695 -13.79 13.68 10.82
C LEU A 695 -15.27 13.58 10.45
N THR A 696 -16.08 14.48 11.02
CA THR A 696 -17.45 14.72 10.56
C THR A 696 -17.42 15.70 9.39
N PRO A 697 -18.21 15.49 8.32
CA PRO A 697 -18.25 16.42 7.20
C PRO A 697 -18.73 17.80 7.66
N VAL A 698 -18.11 18.86 7.15
CA VAL A 698 -18.46 20.26 7.45
C VAL A 698 -19.69 20.72 6.67
N SER A 699 -19.98 20.07 5.54
CA SER A 699 -21.18 20.31 4.74
C SER A 699 -21.56 19.08 3.92
N ILE A 700 -22.86 18.91 3.67
CA ILE A 700 -23.41 17.95 2.71
C ILE A 700 -24.34 18.72 1.76
N THR A 701 -24.07 18.66 0.46
CA THR A 701 -24.86 19.32 -0.60
C THR A 701 -25.41 18.29 -1.57
N GLN A 702 -26.32 18.72 -2.46
CA GLN A 702 -26.86 17.90 -3.54
C GLN A 702 -26.77 18.69 -4.86
N PRO A 703 -25.58 18.78 -5.48
CA PRO A 703 -25.37 19.59 -6.69
C PRO A 703 -26.18 19.05 -7.88
N VAL A 704 -26.39 17.73 -7.94
CA VAL A 704 -27.20 17.05 -8.95
C VAL A 704 -28.24 16.19 -8.21
N PRO A 705 -29.52 16.15 -8.65
CA PRO A 705 -30.53 15.31 -8.01
C PRO A 705 -30.07 13.85 -7.87
N GLY A 706 -30.12 13.34 -6.63
CA GLY A 706 -29.67 11.97 -6.30
C GLY A 706 -28.16 11.80 -6.10
N GLN A 707 -27.35 12.85 -6.26
CA GLN A 707 -25.90 12.84 -5.99
C GLN A 707 -25.59 13.77 -4.82
N TYR A 708 -25.05 13.22 -3.74
CA TYR A 708 -24.70 14.01 -2.56
C TYR A 708 -23.20 14.25 -2.50
N VAL A 709 -22.77 15.46 -2.14
CA VAL A 709 -21.35 15.76 -1.96
C VAL A 709 -21.11 16.16 -0.51
N ALA A 710 -20.23 15.43 0.18
CA ALA A 710 -19.82 15.76 1.54
C ALA A 710 -18.38 16.30 1.54
N ALA A 711 -18.17 17.44 2.21
CA ALA A 711 -16.87 18.09 2.32
C ALA A 711 -16.30 17.92 3.74
N PHE A 712 -14.99 17.72 3.84
CA PHE A 712 -14.26 17.63 5.10
C PHE A 712 -13.42 18.89 5.35
N SER A 713 -13.02 19.09 6.60
CA SER A 713 -12.32 20.32 7.02
C SER A 713 -10.92 20.49 6.42
N ARG A 714 -10.35 19.42 5.83
CA ARG A 714 -9.03 19.39 5.20
C ARG A 714 -8.91 18.17 4.28
N THR A 715 -7.91 18.18 3.40
CA THR A 715 -7.47 17.00 2.65
C THR A 715 -6.86 15.97 3.58
N VAL A 716 -7.23 14.70 3.41
CA VAL A 716 -6.80 13.55 4.23
C VAL A 716 -6.52 12.34 3.36
N ALA A 717 -5.69 11.42 3.87
CA ALA A 717 -5.62 10.05 3.39
C ALA A 717 -6.48 9.12 4.26
N GLY A 718 -7.23 8.20 3.65
CA GLY A 718 -8.02 7.19 4.35
C GLY A 718 -9.29 6.77 3.60
N TRP A 719 -10.42 6.66 4.29
CA TRP A 719 -11.72 6.26 3.71
C TRP A 719 -12.89 6.83 4.50
N VAL A 720 -14.13 6.60 4.08
CA VAL A 720 -15.31 6.92 4.90
C VAL A 720 -15.94 5.68 5.51
N ARG A 721 -16.38 5.80 6.77
CA ARG A 721 -17.34 4.92 7.40
C ARG A 721 -18.75 5.35 7.00
N LEU A 722 -19.46 4.46 6.33
CA LEU A 722 -20.86 4.66 5.96
C LEU A 722 -21.78 3.89 6.92
N THR A 723 -22.87 4.54 7.33
CA THR A 723 -23.97 3.90 8.04
C THR A 723 -25.27 4.14 7.29
N VAL A 724 -25.85 3.08 6.72
CA VAL A 724 -26.94 3.16 5.74
C VAL A 724 -28.05 2.18 6.10
N THR A 725 -29.32 2.55 5.88
CA THR A 725 -30.46 1.62 5.96
C THR A 725 -31.21 1.64 4.63
N GLY A 726 -31.51 0.47 4.07
CA GLY A 726 -32.20 0.39 2.79
C GLY A 726 -32.59 -1.04 2.42
N PRO A 727 -33.33 -1.21 1.31
CA PRO A 727 -33.71 -2.53 0.78
C PRO A 727 -32.49 -3.40 0.42
N LYS A 728 -32.67 -4.72 0.48
CA LYS A 728 -31.67 -5.70 0.04
C LYS A 728 -31.26 -5.44 -1.41
N GLY A 729 -29.96 -5.44 -1.67
CA GLY A 729 -29.39 -5.22 -3.00
C GLY A 729 -29.27 -3.74 -3.40
N SER A 730 -29.67 -2.79 -2.56
CA SER A 730 -29.39 -1.37 -2.80
C SER A 730 -27.88 -1.15 -2.87
N LEU A 731 -27.43 -0.40 -3.87
CA LEU A 731 -26.03 -0.05 -4.07
C LEU A 731 -25.77 1.41 -3.70
N VAL A 732 -24.84 1.63 -2.77
CA VAL A 732 -24.27 2.95 -2.50
C VAL A 732 -22.87 3.00 -3.07
N THR A 733 -22.58 3.99 -3.92
CA THR A 733 -21.24 4.23 -4.48
C THR A 733 -20.66 5.50 -3.90
N VAL A 734 -19.39 5.49 -3.53
CA VAL A 734 -18.64 6.65 -3.05
C VAL A 734 -17.46 6.90 -3.97
N HIS A 735 -17.41 8.07 -4.58
CA HIS A 735 -16.22 8.58 -5.27
C HIS A 735 -15.49 9.57 -4.37
N TYR A 736 -14.17 9.53 -4.40
CA TYR A 736 -13.30 10.36 -3.57
C TYR A 736 -12.52 11.33 -4.44
N GLY A 737 -12.32 12.56 -3.97
CA GLY A 737 -11.52 13.55 -4.69
C GLY A 737 -11.06 14.72 -3.84
N GLU A 738 -9.99 15.34 -4.29
CA GLU A 738 -9.37 16.51 -3.65
C GLU A 738 -10.01 17.84 -4.10
N LYS A 739 -10.73 17.82 -5.23
CA LYS A 739 -11.24 19.00 -5.92
C LYS A 739 -12.70 18.83 -6.32
N LEU A 740 -13.35 19.96 -6.57
CA LEU A 740 -14.72 20.04 -7.11
C LEU A 740 -14.72 20.65 -8.50
N ASN A 741 -15.67 20.20 -9.33
CA ASN A 741 -16.07 20.89 -10.55
C ASN A 741 -16.79 22.20 -10.21
N SER A 742 -16.98 23.06 -11.22
CA SER A 742 -17.70 24.32 -11.07
C SER A 742 -19.18 24.15 -10.69
N ASP A 743 -19.77 22.99 -10.96
CA ASP A 743 -21.15 22.63 -10.57
C ASP A 743 -21.26 22.05 -9.14
N GLY A 744 -20.13 21.88 -8.45
CA GLY A 744 -20.05 21.34 -7.09
C GLY A 744 -19.95 19.81 -7.01
N THR A 745 -19.89 19.09 -8.13
CA THR A 745 -19.59 17.64 -8.16
C THR A 745 -18.09 17.39 -7.91
N VAL A 746 -17.74 16.16 -7.49
CA VAL A 746 -16.34 15.80 -7.18
C VAL A 746 -15.55 15.47 -8.46
N ILE A 747 -14.30 15.95 -8.54
CA ILE A 747 -13.34 15.50 -9.55
C ILE A 747 -12.64 14.26 -9.00
N TYR A 748 -13.03 13.09 -9.53
CA TYR A 748 -12.51 11.77 -9.12
C TYR A 748 -11.98 10.96 -10.29
N GLN A 749 -12.11 11.46 -11.52
CA GLN A 749 -11.72 10.74 -12.73
C GLN A 749 -10.19 10.69 -12.86
N ASP A 750 -9.70 9.54 -13.32
CA ASP A 750 -8.31 9.41 -13.76
C ASP A 750 -8.18 9.91 -15.21
N LEU A 751 -8.03 11.22 -15.38
CA LEU A 751 -7.98 11.86 -16.70
C LEU A 751 -6.77 11.46 -17.55
N GLN A 752 -5.77 10.79 -16.98
CA GLN A 752 -4.60 10.29 -17.72
C GLN A 752 -4.65 8.79 -17.99
N HIS A 753 -5.71 8.10 -17.56
CA HIS A 753 -5.88 6.65 -17.75
C HIS A 753 -4.66 5.84 -17.25
N TYR A 754 -4.10 6.26 -16.13
CA TYR A 754 -3.07 5.52 -15.39
C TYR A 754 -3.59 4.21 -14.80
N TYR A 755 -4.90 4.11 -14.54
CA TYR A 755 -5.57 2.94 -14.00
C TYR A 755 -6.61 2.40 -14.96
N ALA A 756 -6.74 1.07 -14.99
CA ALA A 756 -7.72 0.43 -15.84
C ALA A 756 -9.17 0.70 -15.43
N ASN A 757 -9.51 0.62 -14.13
CA ASN A 757 -10.88 0.81 -13.65
C ASN A 757 -10.93 1.27 -12.18
N ASN A 758 -12.11 1.71 -11.74
CA ASN A 758 -12.50 1.94 -10.33
C ASN A 758 -11.68 2.95 -9.52
N PHE A 759 -10.85 3.78 -10.14
CA PHE A 759 -10.02 4.76 -9.44
C PHE A 759 -10.79 5.52 -8.35
N GLN A 760 -10.26 5.51 -7.12
CA GLN A 760 -10.79 6.27 -5.98
C GLN A 760 -12.29 6.03 -5.72
N THR A 761 -12.76 4.77 -5.83
CA THR A 761 -14.19 4.43 -5.73
C THR A 761 -14.47 3.26 -4.79
N ASP A 762 -15.41 3.43 -3.87
CA ASP A 762 -15.98 2.34 -3.09
C ASP A 762 -17.43 2.04 -3.46
N ARG A 763 -17.85 0.78 -3.32
CA ARG A 763 -19.22 0.34 -3.56
C ARG A 763 -19.72 -0.57 -2.46
N PHE A 764 -20.93 -0.30 -1.98
CA PHE A 764 -21.55 -1.02 -0.88
C PHE A 764 -22.95 -1.52 -1.26
N TRP A 765 -23.11 -2.84 -1.39
CA TRP A 765 -24.41 -3.49 -1.55
C TRP A 765 -24.99 -3.89 -0.20
N LEU A 766 -26.21 -3.44 0.09
CA LEU A 766 -26.90 -3.72 1.35
C LEU A 766 -27.48 -5.15 1.39
N ALA A 767 -27.41 -5.78 2.56
CA ALA A 767 -28.08 -7.05 2.84
C ALA A 767 -29.60 -6.88 3.04
N GLY A 768 -30.05 -5.67 3.37
CA GLY A 768 -31.46 -5.34 3.59
C GLY A 768 -31.99 -5.89 4.90
N THR A 769 -31.21 -5.78 5.97
CA THR A 769 -31.54 -6.37 7.27
C THR A 769 -32.73 -5.71 7.99
N GLY A 770 -33.19 -4.56 7.50
CA GLY A 770 -34.17 -3.71 8.18
C GLY A 770 -33.58 -2.86 9.31
N SER A 771 -32.28 -2.97 9.56
CA SER A 771 -31.51 -2.14 10.50
C SER A 771 -30.40 -1.39 9.76
N ALA A 772 -29.73 -0.46 10.45
CA ALA A 772 -28.56 0.22 9.90
C ALA A 772 -27.39 -0.75 9.68
N GLU A 773 -26.85 -0.75 8.47
CA GLU A 773 -25.69 -1.51 8.05
C GLU A 773 -24.48 -0.57 7.95
N VAL A 774 -23.30 -1.07 8.31
CA VAL A 774 -22.06 -0.29 8.37
C VAL A 774 -21.06 -0.85 7.36
N PHE A 775 -20.45 0.04 6.59
CA PHE A 775 -19.35 -0.29 5.69
C PHE A 775 -18.14 0.60 5.97
N GLU A 776 -16.98 -0.04 6.08
CA GLU A 776 -15.65 0.58 6.07
C GLU A 776 -14.74 -0.29 5.19
N PRO A 777 -14.01 0.31 4.23
CA PRO A 777 -12.91 -0.36 3.53
C PRO A 777 -11.88 -0.93 4.50
N GLN A 778 -11.23 -2.04 4.12
CA GLN A 778 -10.22 -2.72 4.96
C GLN A 778 -8.83 -2.79 4.33
N PHE A 779 -8.75 -2.69 3.00
CA PHE A 779 -7.57 -3.03 2.20
C PHE A 779 -7.18 -1.95 1.18
N SER A 780 -7.90 -0.83 1.16
CA SER A 780 -7.67 0.32 0.29
C SER A 780 -7.76 1.65 1.06
N TYR A 781 -7.12 2.69 0.53
CA TYR A 781 -7.21 4.07 1.05
C TYR A 781 -7.21 5.08 -0.11
N LYS A 782 -7.70 6.28 0.17
CA LYS A 782 -8.02 7.34 -0.79
C LYS A 782 -7.47 8.66 -0.29
N GLY A 783 -7.04 9.53 -1.19
CA GLY A 783 -6.72 10.93 -0.87
C GLY A 783 -7.90 11.80 -1.25
N TYR A 784 -8.44 12.54 -0.28
CA TYR A 784 -9.67 13.30 -0.50
C TYR A 784 -9.87 14.45 0.48
N GLN A 785 -10.58 15.47 0.02
CA GLN A 785 -11.27 16.44 0.87
C GLN A 785 -12.79 16.34 0.68
N TYR A 786 -13.23 15.80 -0.46
CA TYR A 786 -14.63 15.69 -0.85
C TYR A 786 -14.94 14.25 -1.22
N ILE A 787 -16.18 13.84 -0.94
CA ILE A 787 -16.73 12.58 -1.45
C ILE A 787 -18.03 12.87 -2.19
N GLN A 788 -18.31 12.08 -3.22
CA GLN A 788 -19.58 12.07 -3.93
C GLN A 788 -20.27 10.73 -3.75
N ILE A 789 -21.51 10.77 -3.24
CA ILE A 789 -22.31 9.59 -2.93
C ILE A 789 -23.46 9.47 -3.94
N LEU A 790 -23.56 8.29 -4.53
CA LEU A 790 -24.60 7.89 -5.48
C LEU A 790 -25.42 6.74 -4.89
N GLY A 791 -26.68 6.63 -5.28
CA GLY A 791 -27.53 5.49 -4.91
C GLY A 791 -27.97 5.47 -3.45
N TRP A 792 -27.91 6.61 -2.75
CA TRP A 792 -28.36 6.72 -1.36
C TRP A 792 -29.83 6.28 -1.22
N PRO A 793 -30.15 5.26 -0.38
CA PRO A 793 -31.49 4.71 -0.32
C PRO A 793 -32.46 5.60 0.48
N GLY A 794 -33.73 5.60 0.06
CA GLY A 794 -34.81 6.34 0.70
C GLY A 794 -34.96 7.78 0.20
N SER A 795 -35.86 8.53 0.82
CA SER A 795 -36.19 9.92 0.44
C SER A 795 -35.46 10.98 1.26
N GLN A 796 -34.80 10.59 2.35
CA GLN A 796 -34.05 11.51 3.21
C GLN A 796 -32.58 11.55 2.80
N PRO A 797 -31.96 12.75 2.75
CA PRO A 797 -30.54 12.87 2.44
C PRO A 797 -29.67 12.23 3.55
N PRO A 798 -28.42 11.85 3.24
CA PRO A 798 -27.48 11.44 4.27
C PRO A 798 -27.20 12.60 5.25
N THR A 799 -27.03 12.26 6.53
CA THR A 799 -26.65 13.19 7.58
C THR A 799 -25.15 13.09 7.90
N PRO A 800 -24.55 14.05 8.61
CA PRO A 800 -23.16 13.94 9.05
C PRO A 800 -22.88 12.73 9.96
N ALA A 801 -23.89 12.14 10.61
CA ALA A 801 -23.73 10.91 11.39
C ALA A 801 -23.67 9.65 10.51
N ASN A 802 -24.15 9.73 9.27
CA ASN A 802 -24.12 8.64 8.32
C ASN A 802 -22.76 8.49 7.62
N ILE A 803 -21.95 9.54 7.61
CA ILE A 803 -20.71 9.66 6.86
C ILE A 803 -19.62 10.17 7.80
N ILE A 804 -18.66 9.32 8.14
CA ILE A 804 -17.53 9.71 8.99
C ILE A 804 -16.24 9.45 8.22
N GLY A 805 -15.45 10.49 7.95
CA GLY A 805 -14.14 10.35 7.33
C GLY A 805 -13.15 9.78 8.33
N GLN A 806 -12.46 8.70 7.97
CA GLN A 806 -11.40 8.08 8.73
C GLN A 806 -10.06 8.55 8.17
N VAL A 807 -9.24 9.17 9.01
CA VAL A 807 -7.88 9.58 8.68
C VAL A 807 -6.94 8.42 9.01
N VAL A 808 -6.18 7.98 8.03
CA VAL A 808 -5.38 6.76 8.09
C VAL A 808 -3.97 7.07 7.62
N HIS A 809 -2.98 6.66 8.41
CA HIS A 809 -1.56 6.67 8.07
C HIS A 809 -0.78 5.90 9.14
N ASP A 810 0.52 5.70 8.94
CA ASP A 810 1.44 5.20 9.97
C ASP A 810 1.37 6.08 11.23
N ASP A 811 1.26 5.46 12.41
CA ASP A 811 1.10 6.15 13.69
C ASP A 811 2.43 6.77 14.17
N LEU A 812 2.91 7.75 13.40
CA LEU A 812 4.09 8.52 13.64
C LEU A 812 3.86 9.51 14.79
N THR A 813 4.59 9.33 15.89
CA THR A 813 4.52 10.26 17.02
C THR A 813 5.13 11.61 16.64
N ILE A 814 4.40 12.71 16.89
CA ILE A 814 4.90 14.08 16.71
C ILE A 814 6.07 14.35 17.68
N GLN A 815 7.20 14.83 17.15
CA GLN A 815 8.44 15.10 17.87
C GLN A 815 8.89 16.57 17.79
N ALA A 816 8.18 17.42 17.06
CA ALA A 816 8.45 18.86 17.07
C ALA A 816 7.17 19.68 16.91
N GLY A 817 7.25 20.98 17.19
CA GLY A 817 6.17 21.91 16.90
C GLY A 817 6.67 23.34 16.74
N PHE A 818 5.97 24.11 15.91
CA PHE A 818 6.31 25.48 15.56
C PHE A 818 5.10 26.41 15.62
N THR A 819 5.32 27.64 16.09
CA THR A 819 4.36 28.75 16.05
C THR A 819 5.10 30.08 15.89
N SER A 820 4.44 31.07 15.30
CA SER A 820 4.99 32.42 15.09
C SER A 820 3.92 33.50 15.16
N SER A 821 4.36 34.76 15.10
CA SER A 821 3.49 35.93 14.95
C SER A 821 2.82 36.03 13.57
N SER A 822 3.23 35.24 12.59
CA SER A 822 2.61 35.21 11.25
C SER A 822 1.59 34.08 11.16
N THR A 823 0.32 34.44 10.98
CA THR A 823 -0.76 33.47 10.77
C THR A 823 -0.48 32.58 9.57
N LEU A 824 0.04 33.16 8.47
CA LEU A 824 0.36 32.43 7.25
C LEU A 824 1.41 31.33 7.52
N LEU A 825 2.52 31.66 8.19
CA LEU A 825 3.55 30.65 8.49
C LEU A 825 3.02 29.52 9.39
N ASN A 826 2.10 29.83 10.32
CA ASN A 826 1.46 28.83 11.16
C ASN A 826 0.52 27.90 10.36
N GLN A 827 -0.19 28.45 9.37
CA GLN A 827 -1.02 27.66 8.44
C GLN A 827 -0.15 26.77 7.55
N LEU A 828 0.98 27.31 7.05
CA LEU A 828 1.95 26.56 6.25
C LEU A 828 2.56 25.37 7.03
N HIS A 829 2.98 25.60 8.29
CA HIS A 829 3.45 24.52 9.17
C HIS A 829 2.40 23.42 9.32
N THR A 830 1.15 23.81 9.63
CA THR A 830 0.05 22.86 9.81
C THR A 830 -0.21 22.04 8.54
N ALA A 831 -0.26 22.70 7.38
CA ALA A 831 -0.51 22.04 6.11
C ALA A 831 0.65 21.11 5.68
N SER A 832 1.91 21.49 5.95
CA SER A 832 3.09 20.65 5.70
C SER A 832 3.08 19.38 6.59
N VAL A 833 2.76 19.53 7.88
CA VAL A 833 2.60 18.40 8.81
C VAL A 833 1.50 17.45 8.35
N PHE A 834 0.36 17.97 7.89
CA PHE A 834 -0.72 17.15 7.35
C PHE A 834 -0.32 16.40 6.09
N THR A 835 0.36 17.07 5.15
CA THR A 835 0.87 16.41 3.94
C THR A 835 1.87 15.30 4.24
N MET A 836 2.82 15.54 5.16
CA MET A 836 3.76 14.48 5.55
C MET A 836 3.03 13.27 6.13
N LEU A 837 2.02 13.47 6.98
CA LEU A 837 1.26 12.39 7.59
C LEU A 837 0.36 11.65 6.59
N ASN A 838 -0.32 12.36 5.69
CA ASN A 838 -1.19 11.75 4.68
C ASN A 838 -0.40 10.85 3.70
N ASN A 839 0.90 11.05 3.56
CA ASN A 839 1.77 10.34 2.62
C ASN A 839 2.61 9.23 3.28
N VAL A 840 2.05 8.53 4.27
CA VAL A 840 2.73 7.40 4.92
C VAL A 840 1.82 6.21 5.20
N HIS A 841 1.93 5.17 4.39
CA HIS A 841 1.31 3.86 4.65
C HIS A 841 2.38 2.77 4.48
N SER A 842 3.21 2.58 5.50
CA SER A 842 4.42 1.73 5.54
C SER A 842 5.62 2.17 4.68
N ILE A 843 5.45 3.17 3.83
CA ILE A 843 6.48 3.83 3.01
C ILE A 843 6.20 5.34 2.92
N PRO A 844 7.22 6.19 2.71
CA PRO A 844 7.02 7.60 2.35
C PRO A 844 6.56 7.69 0.89
N GLU A 845 5.31 8.06 0.66
CA GLU A 845 4.67 8.18 -0.66
C GLU A 845 4.82 9.58 -1.26
N ASP A 846 4.60 9.71 -2.56
CA ASP A 846 4.50 10.99 -3.27
C ASP A 846 3.18 11.70 -2.98
N CYS A 847 2.06 11.01 -3.24
CA CYS A 847 0.68 11.46 -3.00
C CYS A 847 -0.23 10.29 -2.61
N PRO A 848 -1.31 10.51 -1.81
CA PRO A 848 -2.22 9.44 -1.39
C PRO A 848 -3.37 9.18 -2.39
N THR A 849 -3.45 9.97 -3.47
CA THR A 849 -4.55 9.97 -4.44
C THR A 849 -4.21 9.17 -5.68
N PHE A 850 -3.17 9.59 -6.40
CA PHE A 850 -2.78 8.99 -7.65
C PHE A 850 -1.80 7.85 -7.33
N GLU A 851 -0.51 8.14 -7.31
CA GLU A 851 0.52 7.12 -7.53
C GLU A 851 0.82 6.24 -6.33
N LYS A 852 0.73 6.77 -5.10
CA LYS A 852 0.95 6.03 -3.84
C LYS A 852 2.29 5.29 -3.83
N ASN A 853 3.27 5.86 -4.49
CA ASN A 853 4.55 5.23 -4.77
C ASN A 853 5.62 5.82 -3.86
N GLY A 854 6.53 4.96 -3.40
CA GLY A 854 7.70 5.40 -2.67
C GLY A 854 8.74 6.03 -3.58
N TRP A 855 8.48 7.23 -4.12
CA TRP A 855 9.41 7.96 -4.97
C TRP A 855 10.62 8.46 -4.17
N SER A 856 11.80 8.10 -4.67
CA SER A 856 13.07 8.29 -3.94
C SER A 856 13.45 9.77 -3.75
N GLY A 857 13.24 10.62 -4.76
CA GLY A 857 13.53 12.06 -4.67
C GLY A 857 12.64 12.76 -3.64
N ASP A 858 11.37 12.40 -3.60
CA ASP A 858 10.34 12.90 -2.69
C ASP A 858 10.65 12.54 -1.25
N ALA A 859 10.93 11.26 -1.01
CA ALA A 859 11.38 10.75 0.27
C ALA A 859 12.69 11.43 0.72
N MET A 860 13.62 11.70 -0.22
CA MET A 860 14.88 12.37 0.08
C MET A 860 14.67 13.83 0.49
N VAL A 861 13.97 14.65 -0.31
CA VAL A 861 13.82 16.08 0.00
C VAL A 861 13.04 16.32 1.30
N SER A 862 12.14 15.40 1.64
CA SER A 862 11.33 15.43 2.87
C SER A 862 11.97 14.76 4.09
N ALA A 863 13.02 13.94 3.94
CA ALA A 863 13.57 13.11 5.02
C ALA A 863 13.94 13.89 6.30
N GLU A 864 14.57 15.06 6.16
CA GLU A 864 14.91 15.90 7.31
C GLU A 864 13.68 16.50 8.01
N MET A 865 12.62 16.83 7.24
CA MET A 865 11.35 17.31 7.80
C MET A 865 10.66 16.19 8.57
N PHE A 866 10.69 14.96 8.04
CA PHE A 866 10.23 13.76 8.75
C PHE A 866 11.02 13.53 10.04
N LEU A 867 12.36 13.60 9.99
CA LEU A 867 13.24 13.41 11.15
C LEU A 867 13.17 14.56 12.16
N THR A 868 12.66 15.72 11.77
CA THR A 868 12.40 16.83 12.67
C THR A 868 11.04 16.68 13.34
N ASN A 869 9.99 16.50 12.55
CA ASN A 869 8.61 16.56 13.03
C ASN A 869 8.10 15.26 13.64
N PHE A 870 8.68 14.10 13.32
CA PHE A 870 8.13 12.80 13.72
C PHE A 870 9.15 11.76 14.17
N ASP A 871 8.67 10.71 14.84
CA ASP A 871 9.41 9.48 15.13
C ASP A 871 9.53 8.57 13.88
N SER A 872 10.18 9.09 12.84
CA SER A 872 10.22 8.52 11.48
C SER A 872 11.48 7.72 11.16
N ALA A 873 12.44 7.63 12.09
CA ALA A 873 13.75 7.03 11.82
C ALA A 873 13.64 5.55 11.40
N ASP A 874 12.74 4.77 12.01
CA ASP A 874 12.52 3.37 11.64
C ASP A 874 11.80 3.22 10.30
N LEU A 875 10.88 4.13 9.96
CA LEU A 875 10.23 4.18 8.65
C LEU A 875 11.26 4.44 7.55
N LEU A 876 12.08 5.47 7.72
CA LEU A 876 13.10 5.86 6.74
C LEU A 876 14.23 4.82 6.65
N ALA A 877 14.59 4.16 7.76
CA ALA A 877 15.54 3.05 7.75
C ALA A 877 14.97 1.86 6.96
N LYS A 878 13.70 1.50 7.19
CA LYS A 878 13.00 0.46 6.42
C LYS A 878 12.97 0.82 4.93
N TYR A 879 12.63 2.06 4.59
CA TYR A 879 12.60 2.54 3.20
C TYR A 879 14.00 2.53 2.55
N SER A 880 15.06 2.83 3.30
CA SER A 880 16.44 2.69 2.81
C SER A 880 16.76 1.24 2.45
N GLU A 881 16.21 0.28 3.20
CA GLU A 881 16.33 -1.12 2.85
C GLU A 881 15.45 -1.51 1.65
N ASP A 882 14.29 -0.89 1.43
CA ASP A 882 13.49 -1.10 0.22
C ASP A 882 14.23 -0.60 -1.04
N LEU A 883 14.89 0.57 -0.94
CA LEU A 883 15.79 1.07 -1.99
C LEU A 883 16.94 0.10 -2.26
N ARG A 884 17.54 -0.49 -1.21
CA ARG A 884 18.56 -1.52 -1.37
C ARG A 884 18.03 -2.74 -2.13
N ASP A 885 16.85 -3.22 -1.75
CA ASP A 885 16.23 -4.43 -2.30
C ASP A 885 15.77 -4.24 -3.77
N SER A 886 15.59 -3.00 -4.22
CA SER A 886 15.28 -2.68 -5.62
C SER A 886 16.44 -2.86 -6.60
N ARG A 887 17.68 -3.02 -6.11
CA ARG A 887 18.90 -3.00 -6.94
C ARG A 887 19.19 -4.35 -7.61
N THR A 888 19.59 -4.30 -8.88
CA THR A 888 20.01 -5.46 -9.70
C THR A 888 21.38 -5.24 -10.37
N ASN A 889 22.36 -4.67 -9.63
CA ASN A 889 23.72 -4.28 -10.08
C ASN A 889 23.87 -2.92 -10.81
N GLY A 890 23.00 -1.95 -10.50
CA GLY A 890 23.05 -0.59 -11.07
C GLY A 890 22.60 0.47 -10.05
N PRO A 891 21.84 1.51 -10.43
CA PRO A 891 21.19 2.38 -9.46
C PRO A 891 20.09 1.64 -8.68
N PRO A 892 19.64 2.16 -7.52
CA PRO A 892 18.33 1.78 -6.99
C PRO A 892 17.23 2.15 -8.00
N ALA A 893 16.05 1.54 -7.88
CA ALA A 893 14.88 1.99 -8.64
C ALA A 893 14.43 3.38 -8.15
N VAL A 894 13.80 4.15 -9.03
CA VAL A 894 13.29 5.50 -8.71
C VAL A 894 12.08 5.44 -7.76
N ILE A 895 11.31 4.34 -7.82
CA ILE A 895 10.24 3.96 -6.90
C ILE A 895 10.71 2.74 -6.11
N ALA A 896 10.54 2.74 -4.79
CA ALA A 896 10.83 1.61 -3.93
C ALA A 896 9.70 1.36 -2.91
N PRO A 897 9.27 0.10 -2.68
CA PRO A 897 9.55 -1.11 -3.46
C PRO A 897 9.26 -0.96 -4.96
N ASP A 898 9.87 -1.78 -5.84
CA ASP A 898 9.68 -1.68 -7.30
C ASP A 898 9.03 -2.93 -7.88
N SER A 899 8.07 -2.75 -8.80
CA SER A 899 7.46 -3.84 -9.61
C SER A 899 8.35 -4.37 -10.73
N GLY A 900 9.53 -3.77 -10.94
CA GLY A 900 10.34 -3.89 -12.15
C GLY A 900 10.10 -2.77 -13.18
N TRP A 901 9.16 -1.85 -12.94
CA TRP A 901 8.95 -0.67 -13.78
C TRP A 901 10.12 0.33 -13.66
N GLY A 902 10.48 0.97 -14.79
CA GLY A 902 11.48 2.05 -14.80
C GLY A 902 12.91 1.62 -14.40
N GLN A 903 13.23 0.33 -14.46
CA GLN A 903 14.58 -0.13 -14.12
C GLN A 903 15.65 0.51 -15.02
N ASN A 904 16.77 0.92 -14.40
CA ASN A 904 17.90 1.60 -15.03
C ASN A 904 17.64 3.01 -15.57
N ASN A 905 16.55 3.68 -15.16
CA ASN A 905 16.36 5.10 -15.43
C ASN A 905 17.59 5.91 -14.96
N GLN A 906 17.96 6.96 -15.70
CA GLN A 906 19.03 7.86 -15.28
C GLN A 906 18.43 9.00 -14.44
N ALA A 907 18.30 8.79 -13.14
CA ALA A 907 17.71 9.76 -12.21
C ALA A 907 18.58 9.89 -10.94
N ASP A 908 19.87 10.20 -11.09
CA ASP A 908 20.86 10.25 -10.02
C ASP A 908 20.48 11.23 -8.89
N THR A 909 19.79 12.32 -9.22
CA THR A 909 19.18 13.27 -8.28
C THR A 909 18.15 12.58 -7.35
N TRP A 910 17.33 11.65 -7.85
CA TRP A 910 16.35 10.88 -7.08
C TRP A 910 17.03 9.72 -6.35
N HIS A 911 17.88 8.98 -7.06
CA HIS A 911 18.60 7.82 -6.52
C HIS A 911 19.54 8.16 -5.36
N SER A 912 19.97 9.43 -5.26
CA SER A 912 20.78 9.92 -4.15
C SER A 912 20.13 9.73 -2.77
N ALA A 913 18.80 9.55 -2.72
CA ALA A 913 18.06 9.10 -1.55
C ALA A 913 18.71 7.90 -0.83
N PHE A 914 19.24 6.95 -1.60
CA PHE A 914 19.84 5.72 -1.07
C PHE A 914 21.10 5.97 -0.23
N ILE A 915 21.78 7.11 -0.42
CA ILE A 915 22.95 7.53 0.35
C ILE A 915 22.56 8.56 1.42
N LEU A 916 21.75 9.55 1.03
CA LEU A 916 21.47 10.71 1.88
C LEU A 916 20.52 10.37 3.05
N ILE A 917 19.50 9.55 2.84
CA ILE A 917 18.55 9.18 3.91
C ILE A 917 19.24 8.45 5.06
N PRO A 918 20.05 7.38 4.85
CA PRO A 918 20.83 6.76 5.92
C PRO A 918 21.75 7.75 6.66
N ALA A 919 22.41 8.65 5.92
CA ALA A 919 23.30 9.66 6.49
C ALA A 919 22.56 10.69 7.37
N TRP A 920 21.34 11.09 6.99
CA TRP A 920 20.51 11.97 7.81
C TRP A 920 19.95 11.27 9.03
N ILE A 921 19.52 10.00 8.93
CA ILE A 921 19.13 9.22 10.12
C ILE A 921 20.29 9.17 11.13
N TYR A 922 21.52 8.91 10.67
CA TYR A 922 22.69 8.97 11.52
C TYR A 922 22.89 10.38 12.12
N SER A 923 22.82 11.42 11.31
CA SER A 923 23.06 12.80 11.77
C SER A 923 22.05 13.24 12.83
N TYR A 924 20.77 12.88 12.67
CA TYR A 924 19.68 13.28 13.56
C TYR A 924 19.50 12.36 14.78
N ARG A 925 19.85 11.07 14.68
CA ARG A 925 19.57 10.06 15.73
C ARG A 925 20.81 9.34 16.27
N GLY A 926 21.96 9.50 15.61
CA GLY A 926 23.21 8.82 15.96
C GLY A 926 23.21 7.33 15.64
N ASP A 927 22.29 6.86 14.80
CA ASP A 927 22.17 5.44 14.42
C ASP A 927 23.22 5.09 13.36
N THR A 928 24.27 4.37 13.75
CA THR A 928 25.30 3.88 12.82
C THR A 928 24.92 2.58 12.12
N ARG A 929 23.90 1.86 12.62
CA ARG A 929 23.49 0.56 12.07
C ARG A 929 22.92 0.72 10.67
N VAL A 930 22.08 1.73 10.44
CA VAL A 930 21.53 2.00 9.10
C VAL A 930 22.63 2.28 8.08
N LEU A 931 23.75 2.88 8.50
CA LEU A 931 24.92 3.07 7.65
C LEU A 931 25.62 1.75 7.36
N SER A 932 25.92 0.95 8.39
CA SER A 932 26.64 -0.32 8.23
C SER A 932 25.86 -1.32 7.39
N ASP A 933 24.54 -1.38 7.57
CA ASP A 933 23.66 -2.34 6.89
C ASP A 933 23.53 -2.04 5.39
N ASN A 934 23.81 -0.81 4.97
CA ASN A 934 23.70 -0.36 3.57
C ASN A 934 25.05 -0.03 2.92
N TYR A 935 26.15 0.03 3.69
CA TYR A 935 27.44 0.58 3.23
C TYR A 935 27.95 -0.06 1.93
N ALA A 936 27.96 -1.38 1.85
CA ALA A 936 28.48 -2.09 0.68
C ALA A 936 27.68 -1.75 -0.59
N SER A 937 26.35 -1.69 -0.50
CA SER A 937 25.48 -1.34 -1.61
C SER A 937 25.56 0.15 -1.97
N MET A 938 25.67 1.05 -0.99
CA MET A 938 25.88 2.49 -1.21
C MET A 938 27.23 2.76 -1.91
N LYS A 939 28.30 2.07 -1.48
CA LYS A 939 29.62 2.15 -2.12
C LYS A 939 29.57 1.70 -3.58
N SER A 940 29.02 0.51 -3.83
CA SER A 940 28.87 0.01 -5.20
C SER A 940 28.02 0.93 -6.07
N TYR A 941 27.00 1.57 -5.49
CA TYR A 941 26.16 2.53 -6.19
C TYR A 941 26.94 3.78 -6.63
N ILE A 942 27.63 4.45 -5.71
CA ILE A 942 28.34 5.70 -6.04
C ILE A 942 29.52 5.45 -7.00
N GLU A 943 30.18 4.30 -6.90
CA GLU A 943 31.22 3.87 -7.84
C GLU A 943 30.64 3.66 -9.25
N PHE A 944 29.45 3.05 -9.36
CA PHE A 944 28.73 2.92 -10.62
C PHE A 944 28.35 4.28 -11.22
N GLU A 945 27.78 5.19 -10.42
CA GLU A 945 27.37 6.52 -10.85
C GLU A 945 28.55 7.36 -11.35
N LEU A 946 29.65 7.34 -10.61
CA LEU A 946 30.88 8.01 -11.03
C LEU A 946 31.44 7.38 -12.30
N GLY A 947 31.45 6.05 -12.39
CA GLY A 947 31.96 5.31 -13.55
C GLY A 947 31.20 5.59 -14.85
N ARG A 948 29.91 5.93 -14.78
CA ARG A 948 29.10 6.33 -15.94
C ARG A 948 29.07 7.83 -16.22
N SER A 949 29.77 8.65 -15.44
CA SER A 949 29.79 10.11 -15.55
C SER A 949 31.08 10.62 -16.23
N PRO A 950 31.11 10.77 -17.56
CA PRO A 950 32.33 11.14 -18.28
C PRO A 950 32.84 12.52 -17.84
N ASN A 951 34.16 12.64 -17.69
CA ASN A 951 34.83 13.87 -17.23
C ASN A 951 34.33 14.39 -15.87
N ASN A 952 33.78 13.51 -15.02
CA ASN A 952 33.18 13.86 -13.73
C ASN A 952 31.95 14.80 -13.85
N ILE A 953 31.28 14.80 -15.01
CA ILE A 953 30.02 15.53 -15.23
C ILE A 953 28.91 14.49 -15.40
N ALA A 954 27.92 14.53 -14.51
CA ALA A 954 26.75 13.68 -14.54
C ALA A 954 25.61 14.36 -15.33
N SER A 955 24.55 13.61 -15.60
CA SER A 955 23.29 14.09 -16.19
C SER A 955 22.12 13.30 -15.63
N THR A 956 20.96 13.96 -15.49
CA THR A 956 19.74 13.33 -14.99
C THR A 956 18.57 13.52 -15.97
N GLY A 957 17.64 12.56 -15.95
CA GLY A 957 16.33 12.64 -16.60
C GLY A 957 15.26 13.28 -15.73
N LEU A 958 15.52 13.48 -14.43
CA LEU A 958 14.65 14.20 -13.50
C LEU A 958 15.46 15.32 -12.84
N GLY A 959 15.24 16.57 -13.29
CA GLY A 959 15.94 17.78 -12.85
C GLY A 959 15.24 18.45 -11.67
N ASP A 960 15.20 19.78 -11.64
CA ASP A 960 14.44 20.53 -10.62
C ASP A 960 12.93 20.49 -10.93
N TRP A 961 12.34 19.29 -10.84
CA TRP A 961 10.98 18.95 -11.27
C TRP A 961 9.91 19.91 -10.74
N ASP A 962 8.93 20.28 -11.58
CA ASP A 962 7.76 21.10 -11.22
C ASP A 962 8.05 22.55 -10.77
N THR A 963 8.91 23.25 -11.52
CA THR A 963 9.02 24.71 -11.43
C THR A 963 7.72 25.42 -11.87
N PRO A 964 7.49 26.70 -11.51
CA PRO A 964 6.27 27.41 -11.90
C PRO A 964 5.96 27.50 -13.41
N GLU A 965 6.92 27.27 -14.29
CA GLU A 965 6.73 27.36 -15.75
C GLU A 965 6.40 26.02 -16.42
N THR A 966 6.41 24.91 -15.68
CA THR A 966 6.11 23.58 -16.21
C THR A 966 4.60 23.29 -16.26
N SER A 967 4.26 22.14 -16.84
CA SER A 967 2.89 21.65 -16.86
C SER A 967 2.40 21.34 -15.44
N PRO A 968 1.14 21.63 -15.09
CA PRO A 968 0.55 21.19 -13.81
C PRO A 968 0.39 19.66 -13.68
N LEU A 969 0.75 18.90 -14.73
CA LEU A 969 0.76 17.44 -14.77
C LEU A 969 2.14 16.83 -14.46
N GLY A 970 3.16 17.64 -14.19
CA GLY A 970 4.53 17.16 -14.01
C GLY A 970 5.45 17.55 -15.17
N GLY A 971 6.66 18.02 -14.88
CA GLY A 971 7.70 18.14 -15.89
C GLY A 971 9.04 18.71 -15.42
N ASN A 972 10.07 18.51 -16.24
CA ASN A 972 11.36 19.19 -16.07
C ASN A 972 11.31 20.62 -16.59
N PRO A 973 11.94 21.59 -15.89
CA PRO A 973 12.15 22.92 -16.43
C PRO A 973 13.16 22.90 -17.60
N PRO A 974 13.16 23.93 -18.47
CA PRO A 974 14.21 24.16 -19.48
C PRO A 974 15.54 24.59 -18.82
N GLU A 975 16.14 23.65 -18.09
CA GLU A 975 17.37 23.77 -17.32
C GLU A 975 18.39 22.73 -17.79
N ASP A 976 19.67 23.09 -17.80
CA ASP A 976 20.74 22.13 -18.06
C ASP A 976 20.80 21.05 -16.97
N SER A 977 20.27 19.86 -17.27
CA SER A 977 20.14 18.76 -16.31
C SER A 977 21.48 18.22 -15.78
N ARG A 978 22.61 18.60 -16.42
CA ARG A 978 23.95 18.22 -15.94
C ARG A 978 24.34 18.93 -14.66
N ILE A 979 23.81 20.13 -14.41
CA ILE A 979 24.11 20.92 -13.22
C ILE A 979 23.56 20.24 -11.96
N PRO A 980 22.24 20.00 -11.81
CA PRO A 980 21.73 19.32 -10.63
C PRO A 980 22.32 17.91 -10.48
N ALA A 981 22.47 17.16 -11.56
CA ALA A 981 23.07 15.82 -11.53
C ALA A 981 24.49 15.82 -10.96
N THR A 982 25.36 16.67 -11.50
CA THR A 982 26.76 16.75 -11.05
C THR A 982 26.87 17.28 -9.61
N ALA A 983 25.96 18.18 -9.22
CA ALA A 983 25.90 18.70 -7.85
C ALA A 983 25.53 17.59 -6.85
N PHE A 984 24.56 16.73 -7.18
CA PHE A 984 24.20 15.58 -6.35
C PHE A 984 25.27 14.48 -6.37
N LEU A 985 25.95 14.23 -7.50
CA LEU A 985 27.10 13.33 -7.54
C LEU A 985 28.20 13.77 -6.56
N TYR A 986 28.53 15.07 -6.54
CA TYR A 986 29.46 15.62 -5.56
C TYR A 986 28.98 15.38 -4.12
N HIS A 987 27.71 15.71 -3.84
CA HIS A 987 27.17 15.60 -2.49
C HIS A 987 27.12 14.15 -1.99
N MET A 988 26.83 13.19 -2.86
CA MET A 988 26.89 11.76 -2.53
C MET A 988 28.32 11.30 -2.22
N LEU A 989 29.33 11.73 -2.99
CA LEU A 989 30.74 11.40 -2.72
C LEU A 989 31.22 11.99 -1.39
N ASP A 990 30.89 13.26 -1.12
CA ASP A 990 31.22 13.92 0.14
C ASP A 990 30.55 13.22 1.34
N THR A 991 29.28 12.85 1.18
CA THR A 991 28.54 12.07 2.17
C THR A 991 29.16 10.69 2.39
N MET A 992 29.54 9.98 1.32
CA MET A 992 30.20 8.68 1.42
C MET A 992 31.58 8.77 2.07
N SER A 993 32.32 9.87 1.89
CA SER A 993 33.55 10.13 2.64
C SER A 993 33.29 10.22 4.14
N THR A 994 32.23 10.95 4.53
CA THR A 994 31.79 11.06 5.92
C THR A 994 31.34 9.72 6.49
N VAL A 995 30.49 8.98 5.77
CA VAL A 995 30.00 7.66 6.17
C VAL A 995 31.16 6.67 6.34
N ALA A 996 32.09 6.62 5.38
CA ALA A 996 33.28 5.77 5.47
C ALA A 996 34.14 6.12 6.70
N THR A 997 34.30 7.41 7.02
CA THR A 997 35.00 7.85 8.23
C THR A 997 34.30 7.38 9.50
N VAL A 998 32.98 7.54 9.58
CA VAL A 998 32.16 7.11 10.73
C VAL A 998 32.26 5.59 10.96
N LEU A 999 32.31 4.80 9.89
CA LEU A 999 32.42 3.35 9.95
C LEU A 999 33.87 2.83 10.07
N GLY A 1000 34.87 3.71 10.07
CA GLY A 1000 36.29 3.35 10.18
C GLY A 1000 36.94 2.87 8.87
N ASN A 1001 36.28 3.04 7.72
CA ASN A 1001 36.78 2.70 6.39
C ASN A 1001 37.66 3.82 5.81
N THR A 1002 38.81 4.08 6.44
CA THR A 1002 39.64 5.27 6.16
C THR A 1002 40.16 5.38 4.72
N ALA A 1003 40.47 4.24 4.07
CA ALA A 1003 40.93 4.23 2.67
C ALA A 1003 39.82 4.66 1.70
N ASP A 1004 38.60 4.18 1.92
CA ASP A 1004 37.43 4.57 1.16
C ASP A 1004 37.13 6.06 1.40
N ALA A 1005 37.21 6.53 2.65
CA ALA A 1005 37.00 7.93 2.98
C ALA A 1005 37.92 8.87 2.20
N SER A 1006 39.21 8.54 2.11
CA SER A 1006 40.19 9.30 1.33
C SER A 1006 39.93 9.25 -0.17
N THR A 1007 39.49 8.10 -0.69
CA THR A 1007 39.14 7.91 -2.10
C THR A 1007 37.94 8.78 -2.48
N PHE A 1008 36.85 8.70 -1.70
CA PHE A 1008 35.64 9.48 -1.95
C PHE A 1008 35.90 10.98 -1.82
N ALA A 1009 36.69 11.42 -0.83
CA ALA A 1009 37.08 12.83 -0.70
C ALA A 1009 37.85 13.34 -1.94
N SER A 1010 38.77 12.53 -2.47
CA SER A 1010 39.55 12.88 -3.66
C SER A 1010 38.66 12.95 -4.91
N GLN A 1011 37.72 12.01 -5.05
CA GLN A 1011 36.75 11.99 -6.14
C GLN A 1011 35.78 13.18 -6.06
N ALA A 1012 35.27 13.51 -4.87
CA ALA A 1012 34.45 14.70 -4.63
C ALA A 1012 35.19 15.98 -5.05
N ALA A 1013 36.46 16.13 -4.67
CA ALA A 1013 37.28 17.27 -5.08
C ALA A 1013 37.43 17.38 -6.62
N ALA A 1014 37.59 16.24 -7.29
CA ALA A 1014 37.67 16.18 -8.75
C ALA A 1014 36.34 16.57 -9.43
N VAL A 1015 35.20 16.09 -8.92
CA VAL A 1015 33.86 16.47 -9.39
C VAL A 1015 33.61 17.97 -9.17
N LYS A 1016 33.93 18.50 -7.98
CA LYS A 1016 33.79 19.94 -7.68
C LYS A 1016 34.62 20.82 -8.63
N THR A 1017 35.83 20.36 -8.98
CA THR A 1017 36.68 21.07 -9.95
C THR A 1017 36.05 21.05 -11.34
N ALA A 1018 35.59 19.88 -11.80
CA ALA A 1018 34.92 19.74 -13.09
C ALA A 1018 33.64 20.59 -13.18
N PHE A 1019 32.82 20.58 -12.12
CA PHE A 1019 31.59 21.37 -12.01
C PHE A 1019 31.85 22.86 -12.19
N ASN A 1020 32.82 23.42 -11.45
CA ASN A 1020 33.16 24.85 -11.56
C ASN A 1020 33.71 25.20 -12.95
N ASN A 1021 34.56 24.35 -13.53
CA ASN A 1021 35.10 24.59 -14.87
C ASN A 1021 34.01 24.57 -15.95
N ALA A 1022 32.98 23.73 -15.78
CA ALA A 1022 31.91 23.57 -16.76
C ALA A 1022 30.82 24.65 -16.65
N PHE A 1023 30.46 25.05 -15.44
CA PHE A 1023 29.20 25.78 -15.20
C PHE A 1023 29.35 27.16 -14.54
N LEU A 1024 30.48 27.47 -13.90
CA LEU A 1024 30.69 28.79 -13.30
C LEU A 1024 31.06 29.81 -14.38
N SER A 1025 30.21 30.80 -14.60
CA SER A 1025 30.46 31.85 -15.58
C SER A 1025 31.46 32.88 -15.06
N SER A 1026 32.55 33.09 -15.81
CA SER A 1026 33.53 34.14 -15.51
C SER A 1026 33.01 35.56 -15.77
N SER A 1027 31.96 35.73 -16.58
CA SER A 1027 31.39 37.04 -16.89
C SER A 1027 30.37 37.51 -15.86
N THR A 1028 29.58 36.59 -15.30
CA THR A 1028 28.51 36.92 -14.36
C THR A 1028 28.86 36.59 -12.91
N GLY A 1029 29.78 35.66 -12.68
CA GLY A 1029 30.19 35.22 -11.34
C GLY A 1029 29.25 34.20 -10.69
N TYR A 1030 28.27 33.69 -11.43
CA TYR A 1030 27.31 32.67 -10.98
C TYR A 1030 27.16 31.52 -11.99
N TYR A 1031 26.40 30.47 -11.64
CA TYR A 1031 26.30 29.25 -12.44
C TYR A 1031 25.26 29.38 -13.54
N VAL A 1032 25.62 28.95 -14.75
CA VAL A 1032 24.78 28.99 -15.96
C VAL A 1032 24.92 27.68 -16.73
N GLY A 1033 23.79 27.18 -17.22
CA GLY A 1033 23.69 25.97 -18.02
C GLY A 1033 23.52 26.25 -19.51
N SER A 1034 23.81 25.23 -20.33
CA SER A 1034 23.55 25.29 -21.78
C SER A 1034 22.06 25.05 -22.06
N GLY A 1035 21.40 25.99 -22.74
CA GLY A 1035 19.99 25.87 -23.07
C GLY A 1035 19.04 26.37 -21.98
N ASP A 1036 19.58 26.97 -20.91
CA ASP A 1036 18.76 27.60 -19.88
C ASP A 1036 17.89 28.72 -20.46
N ASN A 1037 16.62 28.77 -20.05
CA ASN A 1037 15.76 29.92 -20.30
C ASN A 1037 15.96 31.01 -19.23
N GLY A 1038 16.95 31.86 -19.43
CA GLY A 1038 17.25 32.98 -18.51
C GLY A 1038 17.96 32.53 -17.22
N TYR A 1039 17.82 33.32 -16.15
CA TYR A 1039 18.45 33.03 -14.86
C TYR A 1039 17.74 31.88 -14.13
N ARG A 1040 18.51 30.90 -13.68
CA ARG A 1040 18.03 29.72 -12.95
C ARG A 1040 18.42 29.78 -11.47
N GLN A 1041 17.42 29.90 -10.59
CA GLN A 1041 17.63 29.87 -9.14
C GLN A 1041 18.22 28.52 -8.70
N SER A 1042 17.76 27.43 -9.32
CA SER A 1042 18.14 26.04 -9.01
C SER A 1042 19.66 25.82 -9.03
N HIS A 1043 20.31 26.12 -10.15
CA HIS A 1043 21.76 25.97 -10.35
C HIS A 1043 22.59 26.62 -9.23
N ASN A 1044 22.18 27.84 -8.89
CA ASN A 1044 22.88 28.68 -7.93
C ASN A 1044 22.61 28.23 -6.48
N LEU A 1045 21.37 27.83 -6.18
CA LEU A 1045 20.99 27.28 -4.88
C LEU A 1045 21.69 25.96 -4.58
N LEU A 1046 21.74 25.03 -5.52
CA LEU A 1046 22.42 23.74 -5.34
C LEU A 1046 23.93 23.93 -5.17
N ALA A 1047 24.53 24.89 -5.89
CA ALA A 1047 25.94 25.20 -5.73
C ALA A 1047 26.29 25.80 -4.36
N LEU A 1048 25.39 26.61 -3.78
CA LEU A 1048 25.53 27.12 -2.41
C LEU A 1048 25.32 26.01 -1.37
N ALA A 1049 24.22 25.27 -1.49
CA ALA A 1049 23.79 24.26 -0.52
C ALA A 1049 24.81 23.13 -0.37
N PHE A 1050 25.43 22.70 -1.47
CA PHE A 1050 26.47 21.67 -1.44
C PHE A 1050 27.89 22.23 -1.39
N ASN A 1051 28.06 23.53 -1.09
CA ASN A 1051 29.37 24.16 -0.96
C ASN A 1051 30.29 23.93 -2.19
N LEU A 1052 29.73 24.01 -3.39
CA LEU A 1052 30.45 23.81 -4.66
C LEU A 1052 31.23 25.05 -5.10
N THR A 1053 30.94 26.22 -4.52
CA THR A 1053 31.63 27.46 -4.86
C THR A 1053 33.14 27.39 -4.56
N PRO A 1054 34.00 28.05 -5.36
CA PRO A 1054 35.45 28.02 -5.16
C PRO A 1054 35.91 28.69 -3.86
N ASN A 1055 35.20 29.73 -3.41
CA ASN A 1055 35.52 30.50 -2.21
C ASN A 1055 34.31 31.32 -1.73
N SER A 1056 34.44 31.94 -0.55
CA SER A 1056 33.37 32.74 0.08
C SER A 1056 32.95 33.98 -0.71
N ASN A 1057 33.85 34.60 -1.49
CA ASN A 1057 33.50 35.74 -2.34
C ASN A 1057 32.58 35.31 -3.49
N THR A 1058 32.91 34.18 -4.15
CA THR A 1058 32.03 33.61 -5.16
C THR A 1058 30.69 33.18 -4.54
N ALA A 1059 30.70 32.53 -3.38
CA ALA A 1059 29.47 32.19 -2.66
C ALA A 1059 28.59 33.42 -2.40
N LYS A 1060 29.20 34.54 -1.98
CA LYS A 1060 28.48 35.80 -1.79
C LYS A 1060 27.87 36.32 -3.10
N VAL A 1061 28.62 36.35 -4.19
CA VAL A 1061 28.11 36.81 -5.51
C VAL A 1061 26.94 35.93 -5.97
N VAL A 1062 27.07 34.61 -5.84
CA VAL A 1062 26.01 33.66 -6.19
C VAL A 1062 24.77 33.91 -5.33
N ALA A 1063 24.90 34.03 -4.01
CA ALA A 1063 23.76 34.30 -3.12
C ALA A 1063 23.11 35.68 -3.37
N ASP A 1064 23.92 36.72 -3.60
CA ASP A 1064 23.43 38.05 -3.96
C ASP A 1064 22.65 38.01 -5.29
N SER A 1065 23.07 37.18 -6.26
CA SER A 1065 22.35 36.99 -7.53
C SER A 1065 20.98 36.33 -7.34
N VAL A 1066 20.86 35.33 -6.45
CA VAL A 1066 19.58 34.68 -6.13
C VAL A 1066 18.64 35.69 -5.46
N ALA A 1067 19.15 36.44 -4.48
CA ALA A 1067 18.37 37.49 -3.82
C ALA A 1067 17.93 38.59 -4.79
N ALA A 1068 18.78 38.98 -5.74
CA ALA A 1068 18.44 39.95 -6.77
C ALA A 1068 17.34 39.43 -7.70
N ASP A 1069 17.38 38.17 -8.14
CA ASP A 1069 16.35 37.56 -8.98
C ASP A 1069 15.00 37.45 -8.24
N VAL A 1070 14.99 37.01 -6.97
CA VAL A 1070 13.77 37.00 -6.14
C VAL A 1070 13.14 38.40 -6.07
N ASN A 1071 13.94 39.42 -5.80
CA ASN A 1071 13.46 40.80 -5.73
C ASN A 1071 12.96 41.31 -7.10
N ALA A 1072 13.67 41.00 -8.18
CA ALA A 1072 13.26 41.38 -9.54
C ALA A 1072 11.94 40.71 -9.96
N ARG A 1073 11.63 39.53 -9.42
CA ARG A 1073 10.34 38.83 -9.60
C ARG A 1073 9.27 39.29 -8.61
N GLY A 1074 9.50 40.35 -7.84
CA GLY A 1074 8.53 40.86 -6.86
C GLY A 1074 8.34 39.94 -5.65
N GLY A 1075 9.40 39.24 -5.23
CA GLY A 1075 9.37 38.34 -4.07
C GLY A 1075 8.86 36.92 -4.40
N HIS A 1076 9.03 36.46 -5.64
CA HIS A 1076 8.59 35.13 -6.08
C HIS A 1076 9.77 34.20 -6.36
N LEU A 1077 9.53 32.90 -6.16
CA LEU A 1077 10.44 31.81 -6.48
C LEU A 1077 10.33 31.39 -7.96
N ASN A 1078 11.34 30.67 -8.44
CA ASN A 1078 11.32 29.95 -9.71
C ASN A 1078 12.00 28.57 -9.56
N THR A 1079 11.65 27.84 -8.50
CA THR A 1079 12.27 26.56 -8.11
C THR A 1079 11.27 25.41 -8.15
N GLY A 1080 11.79 24.21 -8.38
CA GLY A 1080 11.07 22.94 -8.32
C GLY A 1080 11.49 22.10 -7.11
N ALA A 1081 11.34 20.78 -7.22
CA ALA A 1081 11.45 19.81 -6.14
C ALA A 1081 12.79 19.84 -5.38
N LEU A 1082 13.92 19.98 -6.08
CA LEU A 1082 15.25 19.89 -5.48
C LEU A 1082 15.65 21.20 -4.81
N SER A 1083 15.37 22.33 -5.46
CA SER A 1083 15.92 23.62 -5.09
C SER A 1083 15.01 24.41 -4.15
N THR A 1084 13.71 24.12 -4.12
CA THR A 1084 12.77 24.74 -3.18
C THR A 1084 13.19 24.50 -1.72
N LYS A 1085 13.72 23.31 -1.42
CA LYS A 1085 14.30 22.97 -0.11
C LYS A 1085 15.43 23.91 0.32
N GLN A 1086 16.21 24.41 -0.64
CA GLN A 1086 17.43 25.18 -0.39
C GLN A 1086 17.21 26.70 -0.43
N LEU A 1087 16.11 27.16 -1.02
CA LEU A 1087 15.86 28.58 -1.29
C LEU A 1087 15.90 29.47 -0.04
N LEU A 1088 15.04 29.20 0.94
CA LEU A 1088 14.98 30.00 2.17
C LEU A 1088 16.24 29.85 3.06
N PRO A 1089 16.76 28.62 3.28
CA PRO A 1089 18.01 28.43 4.02
C PRO A 1089 19.19 29.20 3.42
N MET A 1090 19.44 29.09 2.12
CA MET A 1090 20.61 29.71 1.49
C MET A 1090 20.51 31.23 1.46
N LEU A 1091 19.32 31.80 1.20
CA LEU A 1091 19.12 33.24 1.36
C LEU A 1091 19.46 33.70 2.78
N THR A 1092 19.00 32.97 3.80
CA THR A 1092 19.20 33.35 5.21
C THR A 1092 20.66 33.28 5.62
N VAL A 1093 21.33 32.15 5.35
CA VAL A 1093 22.74 31.92 5.73
C VAL A 1093 23.68 32.94 5.07
N HIS A 1094 23.34 33.42 3.88
CA HIS A 1094 24.13 34.40 3.14
C HIS A 1094 23.69 35.86 3.35
N GLY A 1095 22.91 36.15 4.40
CA GLY A 1095 22.61 37.51 4.85
C GLY A 1095 21.37 38.16 4.24
N HIS A 1096 20.54 37.38 3.53
CA HIS A 1096 19.30 37.82 2.88
C HIS A 1096 18.05 37.31 3.62
N ALA A 1097 18.06 37.30 4.96
CA ALA A 1097 16.96 36.80 5.78
C ALA A 1097 15.63 37.57 5.58
N ASP A 1098 15.69 38.88 5.32
CA ASP A 1098 14.50 39.68 4.97
C ASP A 1098 13.91 39.24 3.63
N THR A 1099 14.74 38.95 2.62
CA THR A 1099 14.30 38.40 1.32
C THR A 1099 13.67 37.02 1.47
N ALA A 1100 14.26 36.16 2.31
CA ALA A 1100 13.69 34.84 2.62
C ALA A 1100 12.31 34.97 3.28
N LEU A 1101 12.16 35.86 4.26
CA LEU A 1101 10.88 36.10 4.92
C LEU A 1101 9.84 36.73 3.97
N LEU A 1102 10.26 37.65 3.08
CA LEU A 1102 9.39 38.20 2.04
C LEU A 1102 8.82 37.09 1.16
N LEU A 1103 9.66 36.16 0.71
CA LEU A 1103 9.27 35.04 -0.13
C LEU A 1103 8.33 34.07 0.61
N ALA A 1104 8.66 33.71 1.85
CA ALA A 1104 7.84 32.82 2.69
C ALA A 1104 6.45 33.40 3.01
N GLN A 1105 6.29 34.73 2.96
CA GLN A 1105 5.02 35.42 3.21
C GLN A 1105 4.33 35.92 1.93
N GLN A 1106 4.87 35.65 0.74
CA GLN A 1106 4.24 36.00 -0.52
C GLN A 1106 2.91 35.25 -0.69
N THR A 1107 1.89 35.95 -1.19
CA THR A 1107 0.53 35.41 -1.38
C THR A 1107 0.06 35.43 -2.83
N THR A 1108 0.82 36.03 -3.75
CA THR A 1108 0.52 35.97 -5.20
C THR A 1108 1.27 34.82 -5.87
N TYR A 1109 0.79 34.40 -7.04
CA TYR A 1109 1.39 33.30 -7.80
C TYR A 1109 2.78 33.66 -8.35
N PRO A 1110 3.78 32.76 -8.29
CA PRO A 1110 3.80 31.47 -7.58
C PRO A 1110 4.30 31.62 -6.13
N SER A 1111 3.55 31.09 -5.15
CA SER A 1111 3.97 31.06 -3.74
C SER A 1111 3.15 30.08 -2.91
N TRP A 1112 3.64 29.69 -1.73
CA TRP A 1112 2.85 28.91 -0.78
C TRP A 1112 1.65 29.67 -0.22
N GLY A 1113 1.80 30.99 0.00
CA GLY A 1113 0.68 31.82 0.45
C GLY A 1113 -0.41 31.95 -0.59
N TYR A 1114 -0.10 31.82 -1.88
CA TYR A 1114 -1.09 31.71 -2.94
C TYR A 1114 -1.95 30.45 -2.79
N TRP A 1115 -1.36 29.31 -2.44
CA TRP A 1115 -2.12 28.10 -2.13
C TRP A 1115 -3.05 28.29 -0.93
N ILE A 1116 -2.53 28.81 0.18
CA ILE A 1116 -3.33 29.07 1.40
C ILE A 1116 -4.48 30.06 1.11
N ALA A 1117 -4.22 31.12 0.35
CA ALA A 1117 -5.24 32.08 -0.08
C ALA A 1117 -6.34 31.44 -0.95
N ASN A 1118 -6.05 30.30 -1.59
CA ASN A 1118 -6.98 29.53 -2.41
C ASN A 1118 -7.44 28.23 -1.73
N GLY A 1119 -7.38 28.16 -0.39
CA GLY A 1119 -8.02 27.11 0.40
C GLY A 1119 -7.18 25.86 0.63
N ALA A 1120 -5.88 25.87 0.31
CA ALA A 1120 -5.00 24.75 0.59
C ALA A 1120 -4.95 24.42 2.08
N THR A 1121 -5.11 23.13 2.40
CA THR A 1121 -4.95 22.58 3.76
C THR A 1121 -3.78 21.59 3.88
N THR A 1122 -3.11 21.37 2.75
CA THR A 1122 -2.00 20.48 2.45
C THR A 1122 -1.10 21.17 1.42
N MET A 1123 0.10 20.65 1.17
CA MET A 1123 1.02 21.13 0.12
C MET A 1123 0.66 20.46 -1.21
N TRP A 1124 0.90 21.16 -2.33
CA TRP A 1124 0.47 20.68 -3.65
C TRP A 1124 1.65 20.28 -4.52
N GLU A 1125 1.38 19.44 -5.52
CA GLU A 1125 2.38 18.91 -6.45
C GLU A 1125 2.95 19.99 -7.39
N HIS A 1126 2.13 20.97 -7.77
CA HIS A 1126 2.53 22.05 -8.67
C HIS A 1126 2.04 23.42 -8.16
N TRP A 1127 2.71 24.50 -8.58
CA TRP A 1127 2.41 25.87 -8.15
C TRP A 1127 1.06 26.42 -8.66
N LEU A 1128 0.52 25.84 -9.72
CA LEU A 1128 -0.78 26.22 -10.31
C LEU A 1128 -1.94 25.60 -9.51
N LEU A 1129 -3.08 26.30 -9.43
CA LEU A 1129 -4.29 25.76 -8.77
C LEU A 1129 -4.81 24.46 -9.43
N THR A 1130 -4.50 24.29 -10.72
CA THR A 1130 -4.83 23.10 -11.51
C THR A 1130 -3.85 21.93 -11.30
N ALA A 1131 -2.96 22.00 -10.31
CA ALA A 1131 -2.07 20.90 -9.94
C ALA A 1131 -2.83 19.57 -9.88
N ARG A 1132 -2.20 18.50 -10.39
CA ARG A 1132 -2.79 17.16 -10.43
C ARG A 1132 -3.13 16.69 -9.02
N SER A 1133 -2.15 16.62 -8.11
CA SER A 1133 -2.37 16.37 -6.68
C SER A 1133 -2.36 17.66 -5.84
N HIS A 1134 -3.30 17.74 -4.90
CA HIS A 1134 -3.37 18.74 -3.83
C HIS A 1134 -2.83 18.21 -2.49
N ASP A 1135 -2.06 17.11 -2.51
CA ASP A 1135 -1.40 16.56 -1.33
C ASP A 1135 -0.04 15.91 -1.68
N HIS A 1136 1.01 16.72 -1.72
CA HIS A 1136 2.34 16.33 -2.19
C HIS A 1136 3.46 17.09 -1.45
N MET A 1137 4.52 16.38 -1.03
CA MET A 1137 5.50 16.94 -0.08
C MET A 1137 6.66 17.76 -0.66
N PHE A 1138 7.11 17.54 -1.91
CA PHE A 1138 8.42 18.04 -2.35
C PHE A 1138 8.53 19.57 -2.47
N LEU A 1139 7.43 20.27 -2.78
CA LEU A 1139 7.38 21.75 -2.76
C LEU A 1139 7.12 22.32 -1.35
N GLY A 1140 6.74 21.49 -0.38
CA GLY A 1140 6.46 21.86 1.02
C GLY A 1140 7.68 22.00 1.92
N THR A 1141 8.89 22.09 1.35
CA THR A 1141 10.17 21.88 2.04
C THR A 1141 10.70 23.08 2.84
N PHE A 1142 9.94 24.18 2.92
CA PHE A 1142 10.24 25.34 3.77
C PHE A 1142 10.26 25.02 5.27
N GLU A 1143 9.70 23.88 5.69
CA GLU A 1143 9.58 23.47 7.08
C GLU A 1143 10.94 23.38 7.79
N ASP A 1144 11.99 22.96 7.09
CA ASP A 1144 13.37 22.96 7.61
C ASP A 1144 13.82 24.36 8.01
N TRP A 1145 13.40 25.39 7.28
CA TRP A 1145 13.76 26.79 7.54
C TRP A 1145 13.10 27.32 8.82
N PHE A 1146 11.88 26.88 9.15
CA PHE A 1146 11.22 27.24 10.40
C PHE A 1146 12.03 26.81 11.62
N TYR A 1147 12.55 25.59 11.63
CA TYR A 1147 13.36 25.11 12.74
C TYR A 1147 14.79 25.64 12.70
N LYS A 1148 15.48 25.52 11.55
CA LYS A 1148 16.92 25.83 11.42
C LYS A 1148 17.22 27.32 11.50
N HIS A 1149 16.30 28.19 11.05
CA HIS A 1149 16.57 29.61 10.89
C HIS A 1149 15.57 30.52 11.61
N VAL A 1150 14.26 30.24 11.58
CA VAL A 1150 13.29 31.06 12.32
C VAL A 1150 13.42 30.82 13.83
N LEU A 1151 13.42 29.56 14.28
CA LEU A 1151 13.77 29.22 15.67
C LEU A 1151 15.29 29.22 15.88
N GLY A 1152 16.06 29.03 14.81
CA GLY A 1152 17.52 29.07 14.85
C GLY A 1152 18.18 27.79 15.39
N ILE A 1153 17.46 26.68 15.49
CA ILE A 1153 17.95 25.40 16.03
C ILE A 1153 18.75 24.66 14.97
N GLN A 1154 20.06 24.61 15.11
CA GLN A 1154 20.94 23.89 14.18
C GLN A 1154 21.82 22.91 14.94
N SER A 1155 21.79 21.64 14.53
CA SER A 1155 22.73 20.66 15.06
C SER A 1155 24.14 20.94 14.54
N THR A 1156 25.12 21.01 15.45
CA THR A 1156 26.55 21.14 15.09
C THR A 1156 27.33 19.84 15.33
N SER A 1157 26.63 18.80 15.77
CA SER A 1157 27.16 17.44 15.91
C SER A 1157 26.09 16.40 15.59
N VAL A 1158 26.47 15.13 15.65
CA VAL A 1158 25.53 14.01 15.62
C VAL A 1158 24.53 14.10 16.79
N ALA A 1159 23.28 13.73 16.51
CA ALA A 1159 22.19 13.57 17.48
C ALA A 1159 21.91 14.81 18.35
N PHE A 1160 22.26 16.01 17.88
CA PHE A 1160 22.08 17.27 18.62
C PHE A 1160 22.84 17.34 19.95
N GLN A 1161 23.94 16.59 20.11
CA GLN A 1161 24.77 16.70 21.32
C GLN A 1161 25.35 18.11 21.50
N THR A 1162 25.72 18.76 20.41
CA THR A 1162 25.98 20.19 20.36
C THR A 1162 25.06 20.86 19.37
N VAL A 1163 24.53 22.02 19.75
CA VAL A 1163 23.61 22.81 18.92
C VAL A 1163 24.04 24.27 18.87
N SER A 1164 23.80 24.92 17.74
CA SER A 1164 23.77 26.37 17.63
C SER A 1164 22.31 26.82 17.74
N ILE A 1165 22.07 27.90 18.49
CA ILE A 1165 20.79 28.58 18.56
C ILE A 1165 21.00 30.02 18.10
N ALA A 1166 20.64 30.27 16.84
CA ALA A 1166 20.84 31.54 16.17
C ALA A 1166 19.58 31.92 15.37
N PRO A 1167 18.52 32.42 16.03
CA PRO A 1167 17.33 32.88 15.32
C PRO A 1167 17.67 33.99 14.34
N ALA A 1168 17.18 33.88 13.11
CA ALA A 1168 17.32 34.91 12.09
C ALA A 1168 16.29 36.02 12.34
N TYR A 1169 16.65 37.00 13.16
CA TYR A 1169 15.82 38.18 13.38
C TYR A 1169 15.75 39.01 12.10
N THR A 1170 14.55 39.19 11.57
CA THR A 1170 14.28 40.05 10.42
C THR A 1170 14.10 41.51 10.86
N SER A 1171 14.11 42.42 9.89
CA SER A 1171 13.92 43.87 10.10
C SER A 1171 12.65 44.21 10.91
N ALA A 1172 12.54 45.44 11.41
CA ALA A 1172 11.49 45.84 12.36
C ALA A 1172 10.03 45.68 11.85
N SER A 1173 9.83 45.45 10.54
CA SER A 1173 8.54 45.12 9.90
C SER A 1173 8.30 43.61 9.68
N GLY A 1174 9.22 42.76 10.13
CA GLY A 1174 9.19 41.30 9.98
C GLY A 1174 8.51 40.57 11.15
N LEU A 1175 8.96 39.34 11.44
CA LEU A 1175 8.40 38.51 12.51
C LEU A 1175 8.71 39.10 13.90
N THR A 1176 7.67 39.23 14.74
CA THR A 1176 7.80 39.79 16.10
C THR A 1176 7.98 38.70 17.16
N SER A 1177 7.58 37.46 16.87
CA SER A 1177 7.83 36.32 17.76
C SER A 1177 7.81 34.99 17.02
N ALA A 1178 8.57 34.02 17.53
CA ALA A 1178 8.41 32.62 17.20
C ALA A 1178 8.72 31.72 18.41
N SER A 1179 8.06 30.56 18.47
CA SER A 1179 8.32 29.57 19.50
C SER A 1179 8.14 28.15 18.97
N GLY A 1180 8.95 27.23 19.47
CA GLY A 1180 8.87 25.83 19.11
C GLY A 1180 9.73 24.93 19.98
N TRP A 1181 9.60 23.64 19.71
CA TRP A 1181 10.27 22.59 20.46
C TRP A 1181 10.61 21.42 19.54
N MET A 1182 11.62 20.64 19.92
CA MET A 1182 12.09 19.46 19.19
C MET A 1182 12.59 18.39 20.18
N LEU A 1183 12.07 17.18 20.07
CA LEU A 1183 12.51 16.03 20.84
C LEU A 1183 13.75 15.39 20.20
N THR A 1184 14.91 15.68 20.77
CA THR A 1184 16.19 15.07 20.38
C THR A 1184 16.43 13.74 21.11
N PRO A 1185 17.44 12.94 20.71
CA PRO A 1185 17.86 11.76 21.48
C PRO A 1185 18.26 12.04 22.94
N PHE A 1186 18.55 13.31 23.28
CA PHE A 1186 18.85 13.74 24.66
C PHE A 1186 17.63 14.23 25.43
N GLY A 1187 16.51 14.50 24.75
CA GLY A 1187 15.31 15.10 25.32
C GLY A 1187 14.86 16.36 24.59
N ASN A 1188 13.91 17.07 25.19
CA ASN A 1188 13.26 18.21 24.54
C ASN A 1188 14.15 19.46 24.52
N LEU A 1189 14.42 19.98 23.33
CA LEU A 1189 15.06 21.27 23.07
C LEU A 1189 13.95 22.29 22.76
N THR A 1190 13.92 23.41 23.48
CA THR A 1190 12.86 24.43 23.33
C THR A 1190 13.46 25.80 23.06
N VAL A 1191 12.84 26.56 22.16
CA VAL A 1191 13.24 27.93 21.83
C VAL A 1191 11.99 28.79 21.70
N ALA A 1192 12.00 29.96 22.33
CA ALA A 1192 10.96 30.97 22.16
C ALA A 1192 11.59 32.37 22.19
N TRP A 1193 11.35 33.18 21.17
CA TRP A 1193 11.87 34.55 21.12
C TRP A 1193 10.79 35.58 20.77
N THR A 1194 11.01 36.81 21.24
CA THR A 1194 10.26 38.00 20.85
C THR A 1194 11.23 39.10 20.46
N ASN A 1195 10.94 39.83 19.38
CA ASN A 1195 11.68 41.00 18.93
C ASN A 1195 10.74 42.21 18.94
N SER A 1196 10.85 43.06 19.96
CA SER A 1196 10.01 44.25 20.12
C SER A 1196 10.78 45.42 20.70
N ASN A 1197 10.50 46.65 20.26
CA ASN A 1197 11.14 47.87 20.78
C ASN A 1197 12.69 47.83 20.76
N ARG A 1198 13.30 47.19 19.75
CA ARG A 1198 14.76 46.95 19.65
C ARG A 1198 15.32 46.11 20.82
N VAL A 1199 14.48 45.28 21.42
CA VAL A 1199 14.85 44.32 22.45
C VAL A 1199 14.50 42.93 21.96
N VAL A 1200 15.51 42.06 21.92
CA VAL A 1200 15.32 40.63 21.69
C VAL A 1200 15.23 39.96 23.05
N SER A 1201 14.16 39.22 23.31
CA SER A 1201 14.07 38.27 24.43
C SER A 1201 14.08 36.86 23.88
N LEU A 1202 14.91 35.98 24.42
CA LEU A 1202 15.11 34.62 23.97
C LEU A 1202 15.11 33.66 25.16
N ASN A 1203 14.12 32.77 25.22
CA ASN A 1203 14.04 31.69 26.18
C ASN A 1203 14.48 30.39 25.53
N VAL A 1204 15.37 29.66 26.20
CA VAL A 1204 15.91 28.39 25.71
C VAL A 1204 15.85 27.34 26.81
N GLY A 1205 15.34 26.15 26.49
CA GLY A 1205 15.45 24.96 27.32
C GLY A 1205 16.34 23.93 26.64
N VAL A 1206 17.49 23.63 27.22
CA VAL A 1206 18.51 22.70 26.70
C VAL A 1206 18.45 21.38 27.49
N PRO A 1207 18.27 20.22 26.84
CA PRO A 1207 18.17 18.94 27.54
C PRO A 1207 19.52 18.49 28.14
N VAL A 1208 19.46 17.59 29.13
CA VAL A 1208 20.65 17.08 29.84
C VAL A 1208 21.62 16.42 28.86
N GLY A 1209 22.92 16.74 28.97
CA GLY A 1209 23.96 16.23 28.08
C GLY A 1209 24.16 17.01 26.77
N VAL A 1210 23.31 18.00 26.47
CA VAL A 1210 23.47 18.89 25.32
C VAL A 1210 24.19 20.18 25.71
N THR A 1211 25.05 20.65 24.80
CA THR A 1211 25.66 21.99 24.86
C THR A 1211 25.10 22.86 23.75
N ALA A 1212 24.63 24.07 24.09
CA ALA A 1212 24.12 25.03 23.12
C ALA A 1212 25.04 26.24 23.01
N THR A 1213 25.26 26.71 21.79
CA THR A 1213 25.92 28.00 21.51
C THR A 1213 24.88 29.00 21.04
N ILE A 1214 24.58 30.00 21.86
CA ILE A 1214 23.60 31.04 21.54
C ILE A 1214 24.33 32.17 20.81
N SER A 1215 23.82 32.60 19.65
CA SER A 1215 24.43 33.68 18.86
C SER A 1215 23.55 34.92 18.82
N PHE A 1216 24.15 36.08 19.08
CA PHE A 1216 23.55 37.41 18.93
C PHE A 1216 24.43 38.26 17.99
N ALA A 1217 23.86 39.33 17.43
CA ALA A 1217 24.63 40.33 16.70
C ALA A 1217 25.66 41.02 17.61
N ALA A 1218 26.83 41.36 17.07
CA ALA A 1218 27.86 42.07 17.81
C ALA A 1218 27.36 43.46 18.27
N GLY A 1219 27.87 43.93 19.42
CA GLY A 1219 27.57 45.25 19.97
C GLY A 1219 26.31 45.35 20.82
N LEU A 1220 25.51 44.28 20.92
CA LEU A 1220 24.34 44.23 21.80
C LEU A 1220 24.73 44.04 23.26
N ARG A 1221 23.97 44.67 24.18
CA ARG A 1221 24.08 44.43 25.62
C ARG A 1221 23.22 43.23 26.01
N ILE A 1222 23.87 42.12 26.33
CA ILE A 1222 23.20 40.85 26.64
C ILE A 1222 23.12 40.63 28.17
N GLN A 1223 21.94 40.24 28.62
CA GLN A 1223 21.67 39.80 30.00
C GLN A 1223 21.05 38.41 29.99
N GLU A 1224 21.32 37.62 31.04
CA GLU A 1224 20.63 36.36 31.34
C GLU A 1224 20.01 36.49 32.74
N GLY A 1225 18.72 36.18 32.89
CA GLY A 1225 18.02 36.30 34.17
C GLY A 1225 18.06 37.71 34.78
N GLY A 1226 18.19 38.75 33.94
CA GLY A 1226 18.31 40.15 34.34
C GLY A 1226 19.72 40.60 34.78
N LYS A 1227 20.73 39.73 34.69
CA LYS A 1227 22.14 40.07 34.99
C LYS A 1227 22.97 40.12 33.71
N PRO A 1228 23.90 41.09 33.55
CA PRO A 1228 24.85 41.08 32.44
C PRO A 1228 25.58 39.73 32.34
N VAL A 1229 25.77 39.21 31.13
CA VAL A 1229 26.42 37.90 30.91
C VAL A 1229 27.80 37.83 31.56
N SER A 1230 28.56 38.93 31.55
CA SER A 1230 29.87 39.04 32.20
C SER A 1230 29.83 38.94 33.73
N GLN A 1231 28.66 39.08 34.36
CA GLN A 1231 28.45 39.07 35.81
C GLN A 1231 27.64 37.84 36.27
N ASN A 1232 27.26 36.95 35.36
CA ASN A 1232 26.48 35.76 35.69
C ASN A 1232 27.42 34.56 35.92
N SER A 1233 27.56 34.11 37.16
CA SER A 1233 28.51 33.07 37.56
C SER A 1233 28.36 31.71 36.86
N ILE A 1234 27.23 31.44 36.18
CA ILE A 1234 26.98 30.20 35.43
C ILE A 1234 27.55 30.28 34.00
N ILE A 1235 27.62 31.48 33.42
CA ILE A 1235 27.98 31.71 32.00
C ILE A 1235 29.13 32.72 31.80
N ALA A 1236 29.58 33.40 32.86
CA ALA A 1236 30.67 34.36 32.84
C ALA A 1236 31.99 33.63 32.55
N GLY A 1237 32.50 33.79 31.33
CA GLY A 1237 33.67 33.07 30.81
C GLY A 1237 33.40 32.27 29.53
N ASN A 1238 32.14 32.02 29.21
CA ASN A 1238 31.72 31.25 28.02
C ASN A 1238 31.28 32.13 26.85
N ALA A 1239 31.55 33.44 26.93
CA ALA A 1239 31.19 34.40 25.90
C ALA A 1239 32.39 34.69 24.99
N THR A 1240 32.24 34.49 23.69
CA THR A 1240 33.21 34.89 22.67
C THR A 1240 32.60 35.98 21.80
N SER A 1241 33.42 36.87 21.26
CA SER A 1241 32.96 37.96 20.39
C SER A 1241 33.84 38.03 19.15
N SER A 1242 33.19 38.13 18.00
CA SER A 1242 33.80 38.45 16.71
C SER A 1242 33.36 39.85 16.27
N ALA A 1243 33.86 40.32 15.12
CA ALA A 1243 33.43 41.59 14.54
C ALA A 1243 31.92 41.60 14.18
N ALA A 1244 31.29 40.43 13.98
CA ALA A 1244 29.91 40.30 13.52
C ALA A 1244 28.95 39.73 14.58
N THR A 1245 29.44 38.89 15.49
CA THR A 1245 28.59 38.13 16.43
C THR A 1245 29.16 38.10 17.85
N GLN A 1246 28.27 38.00 18.84
CA GLN A 1246 28.58 37.63 20.21
C GLN A 1246 27.94 36.26 20.51
N GLN A 1247 28.76 35.28 20.89
CA GLN A 1247 28.34 33.90 21.15
C GLN A 1247 28.45 33.56 22.63
N ILE A 1248 27.53 32.75 23.14
CA ILE A 1248 27.48 32.32 24.54
C ILE A 1248 27.27 30.81 24.58
N SER A 1249 28.23 30.07 25.13
CA SER A 1249 28.10 28.62 25.33
C SER A 1249 27.45 28.28 26.67
N ILE A 1250 26.39 27.47 26.62
CA ILE A 1250 25.63 27.02 27.79
C ILE A 1250 25.45 25.50 27.78
N GLY A 1251 25.41 24.90 28.97
CA GLY A 1251 25.02 23.50 29.14
C GLY A 1251 23.51 23.32 29.23
N SER A 1252 23.07 22.15 29.66
CA SER A 1252 21.65 21.85 29.92
C SER A 1252 21.01 22.82 30.92
N GLY A 1253 19.69 22.99 30.86
CA GLY A 1253 18.94 23.88 31.77
C GLY A 1253 17.97 24.80 31.04
N ARG A 1254 17.39 25.74 31.77
CA ARG A 1254 16.47 26.76 31.23
C ARG A 1254 17.09 28.13 31.41
N TYR A 1255 17.15 28.90 30.33
CA TYR A 1255 17.83 30.19 30.27
C TYR A 1255 16.91 31.23 29.65
N SER A 1256 17.02 32.47 30.12
CA SER A 1256 16.25 33.60 29.60
C SER A 1256 17.17 34.77 29.30
N PHE A 1257 17.42 35.02 28.02
CA PHE A 1257 18.28 36.09 27.53
C PHE A 1257 17.47 37.32 27.13
N SER A 1258 18.05 38.50 27.34
CA SER A 1258 17.62 39.74 26.72
C SER A 1258 18.80 40.48 26.10
N ALA A 1259 18.67 40.92 24.85
CA ALA A 1259 19.69 41.68 24.13
C ALA A 1259 19.13 43.03 23.65
N ARG A 1260 19.90 44.11 23.82
CA ARG A 1260 19.52 45.50 23.50
C ARG A 1260 20.63 46.28 22.83
#